data_AF-A0A644VC30-F1
#
_entry.id   AF-A0A644VC30-F1
#
_cell.length_a   1.000
_cell.length_b   1.000
_cell.length_c   1.000
_cell.angle_alpha   90.00
_cell.angle_beta   90.00
_cell.angle_gamma   90.00
#
_symmetry.space_group_name_H-M   'P 1'
#
loop_
_entity.id
_entity.type
_entity.pdbx_description
1 polymer ?
#
loop_
_entity_poly.entity_id
_entity_poly.type
_entity_poly.pdbx_seq_one_letter_code
_entity_poly.pdbx_strand_id
1 'polypeptide(L)'
;MKKAIISLVLFVIITHTLSAIDFQIKGISIAVPKPSEVNEFCDFIENDLGPSGVNTILLRVDYNFKFQSYPQVASDSAISLTDAQKIVTSCNRARIVLVPLMEMLGHQGSAWGPYELLEAFPEFDETPWVPYATATSIPDENGLYPGGLYKKSYCPSHPEVHRVTQALIGEVIDAFQARIFSPAMDEVLYIGECDRCKTTGKSNAELFAGEANRINAFVNSKNAQMWIWGDRLLQASEWGLSLWGGSMNNTWQAVDLIDKNITILDWHYTKSFVSPVFFATKGLNVISCPAGDPKVAIRQLKNLVNFQKDSYGPMFQRYKGFIVTHWGVLNNFITEFRLEKNGLSTNLNTSANSFFSMLNELRLITKQDSIDKAGENINKTIYVSELGNNANEGSMSNPVQSLNRAINLSKSGDTIKVTGVVIASGITLTNGYNLVIEGEGPDVTFLQPSSAKELSNNRVFNIVNAGNIVIKNITIRWGNSIDIPNVVSNGGNIYIENSALTLENVIVQDGKAYRGGGIYINGTRNSGGAKHHFTNTLISNNQSTAGSGGGLFVTSNRYNVTHLLIEKSTISNNRTQVYKTLGGGLFVEPYKNNTTQEGKACNITVLNSTFYGNQAANGAGIATGYVDFETNITLINNTIAFNNGFASDNAEAGSAGISVKVTPSITFTLINNIISMNKGRLWGKNELEYYDMSLSGVKLSQADCNIFTNELAKHWVGQSTKTPVGNLYQDNGYLLLADTLLYNGGITQNLSIAEGSIAINAGINHSSIKEDQRGINRDGVPDIGAYEFTSSTQLSNPNAFDSYYEKSNQTIQLNSIGYHQISIYDLTGKKVMSETVKNDNKLNVRKLESNKLYFAKIMINGKQQSTLKFIR
;
A
#
# COMPACT_ATOMS: atom_id res chain seq x y z
N MET A 1 14.35 -46.59 1.60
CA MET A 1 13.94 -45.78 2.77
C MET A 1 14.95 -44.66 3.00
N LYS A 2 14.68 -43.46 2.49
CA LYS A 2 15.43 -42.23 2.77
C LYS A 2 14.43 -41.23 3.34
N LYS A 3 14.71 -40.74 4.55
CA LYS A 3 13.84 -39.85 5.34
C LYS A 3 13.73 -38.48 4.67
N ALA A 4 12.49 -38.00 4.55
CA ALA A 4 12.15 -36.68 4.06
C ALA A 4 12.56 -35.60 5.07
N ILE A 5 13.25 -34.57 4.60
CA ILE A 5 13.44 -33.31 5.31
C ILE A 5 12.31 -32.40 4.86
N ILE A 6 11.32 -32.21 5.73
CA ILE A 6 10.28 -31.19 5.54
C ILE A 6 10.86 -29.89 6.09
N SER A 7 11.32 -29.01 5.19
CA SER A 7 11.56 -27.60 5.52
C SER A 7 10.21 -26.90 5.64
N LEU A 8 9.75 -26.71 6.86
CA LEU A 8 8.63 -25.83 7.18
C LEU A 8 9.12 -24.38 7.07
N VAL A 9 8.96 -23.77 5.90
CA VAL A 9 9.15 -22.33 5.71
C VAL A 9 7.96 -21.63 6.36
N LEU A 10 8.14 -21.20 7.60
CA LEU A 10 7.20 -20.34 8.30
C LEU A 10 7.27 -18.96 7.63
N PHE A 11 6.28 -18.64 6.78
CA PHE A 11 6.04 -17.27 6.35
C PHE A 11 5.61 -16.48 7.60
N VAL A 12 6.55 -15.74 8.19
CA VAL A 12 6.22 -14.70 9.15
C VAL A 12 5.48 -13.62 8.36
N ILE A 13 4.16 -13.63 8.48
CA ILE A 13 3.35 -12.46 8.14
C ILE A 13 3.81 -11.38 9.12
N ILE A 14 4.65 -10.47 8.66
CA ILE A 14 4.92 -9.22 9.38
C ILE A 14 3.62 -8.43 9.30
N THR A 15 2.70 -8.69 10.24
CA THR A 15 1.75 -7.67 10.61
C THR A 15 2.60 -6.54 11.19
N HIS A 16 2.59 -5.37 10.57
CA HIS A 16 3.05 -4.15 11.24
C HIS A 16 2.06 -3.89 12.38
N THR A 17 2.24 -4.60 13.50
CA THR A 17 1.72 -4.14 14.78
C THR A 17 2.32 -2.76 15.00
N LEU A 18 1.48 -1.79 15.35
CA LEU A 18 1.95 -0.48 15.76
C LEU A 18 2.94 -0.70 16.91
N SER A 19 4.23 -0.58 16.64
CA SER A 19 5.24 -0.71 17.70
C SER A 19 5.06 0.47 18.63
N ALA A 20 4.60 0.19 19.85
CA ALA A 20 4.66 1.10 20.97
C ALA A 20 6.09 1.58 21.17
N ILE A 21 6.27 2.84 21.54
CA ILE A 21 7.57 3.38 21.93
C ILE A 21 7.96 2.73 23.27
N ASP A 22 9.10 2.04 23.28
CA ASP A 22 9.70 1.47 24.49
C ASP A 22 11.22 1.44 24.35
N PHE A 23 11.93 1.49 25.48
CA PHE A 23 13.39 1.49 25.53
C PHE A 23 13.94 0.12 25.96
N GLN A 24 15.09 -0.24 25.38
CA GLN A 24 15.80 -1.47 25.72
C GLN A 24 16.24 -1.47 27.19
N ILE A 25 16.65 -0.31 27.72
CA ILE A 25 17.20 -0.16 29.07
C ILE A 25 16.32 0.79 29.89
N LYS A 26 15.82 0.26 31.01
CA LYS A 26 15.08 0.97 32.07
C LYS A 26 15.69 0.53 33.40
N GLY A 27 16.74 1.24 33.82
CA GLY A 27 17.59 0.78 34.92
C GLY A 27 17.75 1.75 36.06
N ILE A 28 18.48 1.28 37.08
CA ILE A 28 18.83 2.01 38.29
C ILE A 28 20.31 1.76 38.61
N SER A 29 21.03 2.78 39.09
CA SER A 29 22.37 2.64 39.67
C SER A 29 22.33 2.78 41.19
N ILE A 30 22.86 1.79 41.89
CA ILE A 30 22.84 1.67 43.36
C ILE A 30 24.12 0.99 43.87
N ALA A 31 24.43 1.21 45.14
CA ALA A 31 25.57 0.57 45.81
C ALA A 31 25.34 -0.93 46.02
N VAL A 32 26.41 -1.72 46.00
CA VAL A 32 26.42 -3.11 46.46
C VAL A 32 26.00 -3.18 47.94
N PRO A 33 25.21 -4.18 48.37
CA PRO A 33 24.85 -4.35 49.78
C PRO A 33 26.08 -4.68 50.63
N LYS A 34 26.02 -4.39 51.93
CA LYS A 34 26.92 -5.03 52.90
C LYS A 34 26.61 -6.53 52.99
N PRO A 35 27.54 -7.38 53.46
CA PRO A 35 27.30 -8.81 53.63
C PRO A 35 26.03 -9.16 54.42
N SER A 36 25.69 -8.36 55.45
CA SER A 36 24.48 -8.53 56.26
C SER A 36 23.17 -8.17 55.52
N GLU A 37 23.24 -7.42 54.43
CA GLU A 37 22.10 -6.86 53.70
C GLU A 37 21.81 -7.64 52.40
N VAL A 38 22.66 -8.60 52.02
CA VAL A 38 22.56 -9.34 50.74
C VAL A 38 21.20 -10.01 50.55
N ASN A 39 20.64 -10.61 51.61
CA ASN A 39 19.35 -11.28 51.52
C ASN A 39 18.20 -10.28 51.32
N GLU A 40 18.22 -9.14 52.00
CA GLU A 40 17.23 -8.07 51.80
C GLU A 40 17.36 -7.48 50.40
N PHE A 41 18.57 -7.32 49.89
CA PHE A 41 18.79 -6.85 48.53
C PHE A 41 18.26 -7.81 47.46
N CYS A 42 18.46 -9.12 47.64
CA CYS A 42 17.88 -10.14 46.78
C CYS A 42 16.35 -10.12 46.79
N ASP A 43 15.74 -9.98 47.98
CA ASP A 43 14.29 -9.81 48.13
C ASP A 43 13.78 -8.56 47.40
N PHE A 44 14.47 -7.43 47.58
CA PHE A 44 14.17 -6.17 46.90
C PHE A 44 14.25 -6.28 45.37
N ILE A 45 15.25 -6.99 44.83
CA ILE A 45 15.36 -7.26 43.39
C ILE A 45 14.12 -8.00 42.87
N GLU A 46 13.75 -9.10 43.52
CA GLU A 46 12.70 -10.01 43.05
C GLU A 46 11.28 -9.43 43.26
N ASN A 47 11.05 -8.76 44.38
CA ASN A 47 9.71 -8.32 44.80
C ASN A 47 9.42 -6.84 44.51
N ASP A 48 10.44 -6.01 44.35
CA ASP A 48 10.26 -4.56 44.14
C ASP A 48 10.76 -4.11 42.77
N LEU A 49 12.04 -4.31 42.44
CA LEU A 49 12.62 -3.78 41.19
C LEU A 49 12.00 -4.42 39.94
N GLY A 50 12.07 -5.75 39.83
CA GLY A 50 11.57 -6.49 38.66
C GLY A 50 10.09 -6.20 38.36
N PRO A 51 9.17 -6.37 39.34
CA PRO A 51 7.74 -6.09 39.15
C PRO A 51 7.44 -4.62 38.79
N SER A 52 8.31 -3.68 39.16
CA SER A 52 8.14 -2.25 38.84
C SER A 52 8.63 -1.88 37.44
N GLY A 53 9.16 -2.84 36.66
CA GLY A 53 9.61 -2.63 35.29
C GLY A 53 11.08 -2.25 35.15
N VAL A 54 11.88 -2.37 36.21
CA VAL A 54 13.33 -2.27 36.16
C VAL A 54 13.86 -3.50 35.44
N ASN A 55 14.73 -3.31 34.44
CA ASN A 55 15.33 -4.42 33.69
C ASN A 55 16.86 -4.42 33.71
N THR A 56 17.49 -3.41 34.32
CA THR A 56 18.95 -3.25 34.38
C THR A 56 19.36 -2.66 35.72
N ILE A 57 20.36 -3.23 36.38
CA ILE A 57 20.99 -2.66 37.59
C ILE A 57 22.45 -2.37 37.28
N LEU A 58 22.86 -1.11 37.42
CA LEU A 58 24.26 -0.70 37.46
C LEU A 58 24.73 -0.71 38.92
N LEU A 59 25.32 -1.83 39.33
CA LEU A 59 25.68 -2.09 40.72
C LEU A 59 27.08 -1.59 41.02
N ARG A 60 27.23 -0.58 41.87
CA ARG A 60 28.54 -0.05 42.28
C ARG A 60 29.17 -1.00 43.30
N VAL A 61 30.06 -1.85 42.81
CA VAL A 61 30.81 -2.87 43.56
C VAL A 61 32.09 -2.27 44.11
N ASP A 62 32.83 -1.55 43.28
CA ASP A 62 34.13 -0.95 43.64
C ASP A 62 35.05 -1.97 44.32
N TYR A 63 35.67 -1.58 45.43
CA TYR A 63 36.54 -2.44 46.23
C TYR A 63 35.77 -3.27 47.28
N ASN A 64 34.43 -3.22 47.29
CA ASN A 64 33.59 -3.99 48.20
C ASN A 64 33.36 -5.44 47.73
N PHE A 65 34.38 -6.07 47.15
CA PHE A 65 34.40 -7.48 46.78
C PHE A 65 35.68 -8.16 47.29
N LYS A 66 35.56 -9.38 47.81
CA LYS A 66 36.69 -10.14 48.37
C LYS A 66 37.52 -10.77 47.25
N PHE A 67 38.49 -10.02 46.74
CA PHE A 67 39.42 -10.45 45.70
C PHE A 67 40.34 -11.59 46.15
N GLN A 68 40.63 -12.52 45.25
CA GLN A 68 41.58 -13.62 45.47
C GLN A 68 42.99 -13.26 45.01
N SER A 69 43.12 -12.57 43.87
CA SER A 69 44.42 -12.17 43.30
C SER A 69 45.13 -11.11 44.12
N TYR A 70 44.38 -10.14 44.65
CA TYR A 70 44.90 -9.06 45.50
C TYR A 70 43.98 -8.81 46.71
N PRO A 71 44.01 -9.68 47.73
CA PRO A 71 43.15 -9.56 48.90
C PRO A 71 43.33 -8.23 49.67
N GLN A 72 44.51 -7.63 49.59
CA GLN A 72 44.83 -6.35 50.22
C GLN A 72 44.10 -5.14 49.61
N VAL A 73 43.47 -5.30 48.45
CA VAL A 73 42.67 -4.25 47.78
C VAL A 73 41.18 -4.33 48.17
N ALA A 74 40.77 -5.36 48.92
CA ALA A 74 39.37 -5.51 49.33
C ALA A 74 39.06 -4.63 50.55
N SER A 75 37.91 -3.95 50.51
CA SER A 75 37.35 -3.24 51.66
C SER A 75 36.97 -4.20 52.80
N ASP A 76 37.03 -3.73 54.05
CA ASP A 76 36.61 -4.49 55.24
C ASP A 76 35.15 -4.98 55.15
N SER A 77 34.28 -4.21 54.50
CA SER A 77 32.85 -4.54 54.30
C SER A 77 32.55 -5.27 52.99
N ALA A 78 33.56 -5.84 52.34
CA ALA A 78 33.40 -6.50 51.04
C ALA A 78 32.51 -7.76 51.08
N ILE A 79 31.69 -7.94 50.04
CA ILE A 79 30.89 -9.15 49.85
C ILE A 79 31.73 -10.33 49.34
N SER A 80 31.30 -11.55 49.65
CA SER A 80 31.96 -12.77 49.17
C SER A 80 31.52 -13.16 47.75
N LEU A 81 32.27 -14.06 47.11
CA LEU A 81 31.85 -14.73 45.86
C LEU A 81 30.44 -15.35 45.99
N THR A 82 30.17 -16.01 47.12
CA THR A 82 28.86 -16.63 47.40
C THR A 82 27.75 -15.59 47.44
N ASP A 83 28.02 -14.40 47.98
CA ASP A 83 27.04 -13.32 48.04
C ASP A 83 26.79 -12.72 46.65
N ALA A 84 27.83 -12.50 45.85
CA ALA A 84 27.69 -12.08 44.45
C ALA A 84 26.83 -13.07 43.65
N GLN A 85 27.03 -14.38 43.83
CA GLN A 85 26.24 -15.43 43.17
C GLN A 85 24.76 -15.43 43.58
N LYS A 86 24.44 -15.06 44.84
CA LYS A 86 23.04 -14.87 45.26
C LYS A 86 22.40 -13.71 44.50
N ILE A 87 23.10 -12.57 44.40
CA ILE A 87 22.61 -11.38 43.68
C ILE A 87 22.37 -11.71 42.20
N VAL A 88 23.30 -12.43 41.56
CA VAL A 88 23.16 -12.92 40.17
C VAL A 88 21.91 -13.79 40.02
N THR A 89 21.70 -14.72 40.95
CA THR A 89 20.53 -15.61 40.93
C THR A 89 19.22 -14.83 41.00
N SER A 90 19.14 -13.84 41.89
CA SER A 90 17.95 -12.99 42.04
C SER A 90 17.72 -12.09 40.83
N CYS A 91 18.77 -11.49 40.26
CA CYS A 91 18.66 -10.72 39.02
C CYS A 91 18.14 -11.58 37.85
N ASN A 92 18.66 -12.80 37.70
CA ASN A 92 18.21 -13.74 36.67
C ASN A 92 16.72 -14.11 36.82
N ARG A 93 16.26 -14.36 38.05
CA ARG A 93 14.83 -14.63 38.33
C ARG A 93 13.94 -13.43 38.02
N ALA A 94 14.40 -12.23 38.35
CA ALA A 94 13.71 -10.98 38.06
C ALA A 94 13.83 -10.51 36.60
N ARG A 95 14.62 -11.22 35.75
CA ARG A 95 14.95 -10.83 34.37
C ARG A 95 15.63 -9.45 34.28
N ILE A 96 16.50 -9.17 35.25
CA ILE A 96 17.29 -7.95 35.32
C ILE A 96 18.71 -8.24 34.85
N VAL A 97 19.22 -7.42 33.93
CA VAL A 97 20.63 -7.41 33.53
C VAL A 97 21.45 -6.74 34.62
N LEU A 98 22.38 -7.48 35.21
CA LEU A 98 23.28 -6.98 36.24
C LEU A 98 24.57 -6.47 35.59
N VAL A 99 24.93 -5.22 35.87
CA VAL A 99 26.12 -4.55 35.38
C VAL A 99 26.96 -4.14 36.59
N PRO A 100 27.95 -4.95 37.00
CA PRO A 100 28.90 -4.52 38.02
C PRO A 100 29.73 -3.33 37.53
N LEU A 101 29.83 -2.33 38.39
CA LEU A 101 30.65 -1.13 38.23
C LEU A 101 31.76 -1.15 39.27
N MET A 102 32.98 -0.87 38.83
CA MET A 102 34.14 -0.72 39.70
C MET A 102 34.97 0.47 39.21
N GLU A 103 35.22 1.43 40.10
CA GLU A 103 36.01 2.62 39.76
C GLU A 103 37.42 2.28 39.26
N MET A 104 37.74 2.77 38.06
CA MET A 104 39.06 2.68 37.44
C MET A 104 39.46 4.04 36.88
N LEU A 105 40.77 4.29 36.93
CA LEU A 105 41.46 5.51 36.53
C LEU A 105 41.14 6.69 37.46
N GLY A 106 39.89 7.15 37.50
CA GLY A 106 39.39 8.15 38.44
C GLY A 106 39.05 7.55 39.80
N HIS A 107 38.65 8.38 40.77
CA HIS A 107 38.15 7.92 42.08
C HIS A 107 39.05 6.90 42.81
N GLN A 108 40.37 7.09 42.79
CA GLN A 108 41.32 6.20 43.47
C GLN A 108 41.73 6.71 44.87
N GLY A 109 41.10 7.79 45.31
CA GLY A 109 41.29 8.40 46.62
C GLY A 109 40.41 9.63 46.78
N SER A 110 40.34 10.15 47.99
CA SER A 110 39.66 11.41 48.31
C SER A 110 40.66 12.49 48.71
N ALA A 111 40.14 13.67 49.04
CA ALA A 111 40.94 14.69 49.70
C ALA A 111 41.63 14.20 50.98
N TRP A 112 41.06 13.23 51.69
CA TRP A 112 41.53 12.81 53.02
C TRP A 112 42.48 11.62 53.02
N GLY A 113 42.63 10.93 51.90
CA GLY A 113 43.47 9.73 51.82
C GLY A 113 43.18 8.89 50.57
N PRO A 114 44.06 7.89 50.29
CA PRO A 114 43.88 6.96 49.19
C PRO A 114 42.66 6.05 49.41
N TYR A 115 42.13 5.50 48.33
CA TYR A 115 41.25 4.33 48.37
C TYR A 115 42.05 3.06 48.14
N GLU A 116 41.40 1.91 48.26
CA GLU A 116 42.01 0.62 48.50
C GLU A 116 43.10 0.25 47.47
N LEU A 117 42.94 0.63 46.19
CA LEU A 117 43.99 0.39 45.18
C LEU A 117 45.26 1.20 45.45
N LEU A 118 45.16 2.50 45.73
CA LEU A 118 46.32 3.35 46.00
C LEU A 118 46.85 3.19 47.43
N GLU A 119 46.03 2.66 48.35
CA GLU A 119 46.51 2.24 49.67
C GLU A 119 47.42 1.01 49.54
N ALA A 120 46.98 0.02 48.75
CA ALA A 120 47.75 -1.19 48.48
C ALA A 120 48.96 -0.96 47.56
N PHE A 121 48.83 -0.06 46.59
CA PHE A 121 49.85 0.26 45.59
C PHE A 121 50.04 1.78 45.42
N PRO A 122 50.66 2.46 46.40
CA PRO A 122 50.89 3.90 46.34
C PRO A 122 51.71 4.35 45.12
N GLU A 123 52.56 3.46 44.58
CA GLU A 123 53.37 3.71 43.38
C GLU A 123 52.55 3.93 42.10
N PHE A 124 51.26 3.57 42.12
CA PHE A 124 50.34 3.81 41.03
C PHE A 124 49.76 5.22 41.00
N ASP A 125 49.90 6.05 42.04
CA ASP A 125 49.34 7.41 42.04
C ASP A 125 49.92 8.24 40.87
N GLU A 126 49.05 8.91 40.12
CA GLU A 126 49.44 9.82 39.02
C GLU A 126 50.06 11.12 39.57
N THR A 127 49.73 11.51 40.79
CA THR A 127 50.14 12.78 41.40
C THR A 127 50.64 12.63 42.85
N PRO A 128 51.60 11.74 43.15
CA PRO A 128 52.02 11.45 44.53
C PRO A 128 52.57 12.67 45.29
N TRP A 129 52.99 13.73 44.58
CA TRP A 129 53.44 14.99 45.16
C TRP A 129 52.31 15.93 45.62
N VAL A 130 51.06 15.68 45.22
CA VAL A 130 49.89 16.44 45.68
C VAL A 130 49.47 15.89 47.06
N PRO A 131 49.63 16.68 48.15
CA PRO A 131 49.40 16.20 49.50
C PRO A 131 47.92 16.05 49.82
N TYR A 132 47.58 15.09 50.66
CA TYR A 132 46.24 14.96 51.23
C TYR A 132 45.90 16.12 52.16
N ALA A 133 44.60 16.40 52.27
CA ALA A 133 44.04 17.35 53.20
C ALA A 133 44.31 16.94 54.65
N THR A 134 44.68 17.93 55.44
CA THR A 134 44.78 17.83 56.90
C THR A 134 43.52 18.39 57.56
N ALA A 135 43.35 18.19 58.86
CA ALA A 135 42.23 18.74 59.62
C ALA A 135 42.06 20.28 59.52
N THR A 136 43.10 21.00 59.08
CA THR A 136 43.08 22.46 58.88
C THR A 136 42.93 22.88 57.42
N SER A 137 42.82 21.93 56.49
CA SER A 137 42.68 22.22 55.07
C SER A 137 41.27 22.68 54.74
N ILE A 138 41.16 23.79 54.00
CA ILE A 138 39.89 24.38 53.56
C ILE A 138 39.85 24.27 52.02
N PRO A 139 38.76 23.74 51.44
CA PRO A 139 38.62 23.70 49.99
C PRO A 139 38.41 25.10 49.38
N ASP A 140 38.82 25.29 48.14
CA ASP A 140 38.57 26.50 47.36
C ASP A 140 37.10 26.61 46.91
N GLU A 141 36.77 27.67 46.15
CA GLU A 141 35.41 27.91 45.64
C GLU A 141 34.88 26.79 44.73
N ASN A 142 35.78 25.98 44.16
CA ASN A 142 35.46 24.84 43.32
C ASN A 142 35.47 23.52 44.10
N GLY A 143 35.63 23.57 45.43
CA GLY A 143 35.66 22.39 46.29
C GLY A 143 37.00 21.64 46.28
N LEU A 144 38.06 22.23 45.72
CA LEU A 144 39.38 21.61 45.63
C LEU A 144 40.22 21.93 46.87
N TYR A 145 40.83 20.91 47.46
CA TYR A 145 41.73 21.01 48.61
C TYR A 145 43.12 21.50 48.20
N PRO A 146 44.01 21.87 49.16
CA PRO A 146 45.34 22.39 48.86
C PRO A 146 46.11 21.55 47.83
N GLY A 147 46.78 22.23 46.90
CA GLY A 147 47.40 21.58 45.74
C GLY A 147 46.42 21.23 44.61
N GLY A 148 45.17 21.72 44.69
CA GLY A 148 44.13 21.47 43.70
C GLY A 148 43.53 20.06 43.81
N LEU A 149 43.56 19.43 44.99
CA LEU A 149 43.18 18.04 45.24
C LEU A 149 41.65 17.83 45.33
N TYR A 150 41.14 16.81 44.64
CA TYR A 150 39.75 16.36 44.71
C TYR A 150 39.66 14.83 44.86
N LYS A 151 39.81 14.09 43.75
CA LYS A 151 39.81 12.63 43.69
C LYS A 151 41.02 12.13 42.93
N LYS A 152 41.88 11.35 43.60
CA LYS A 152 43.13 10.85 43.00
C LYS A 152 42.86 9.94 41.81
N SER A 153 43.84 9.86 40.93
CA SER A 153 43.85 8.95 39.78
C SER A 153 45.11 8.09 39.79
N TYR A 154 45.04 6.89 39.24
CA TYR A 154 46.25 6.11 38.99
C TYR A 154 46.91 6.53 37.66
N CYS A 155 48.21 6.26 37.52
CA CYS A 155 49.00 6.49 36.33
C CYS A 155 48.73 5.41 35.26
N PRO A 156 48.06 5.72 34.13
CA PRO A 156 47.80 4.73 33.07
C PRO A 156 49.06 4.32 32.29
N SER A 157 50.21 4.94 32.58
CA SER A 157 51.51 4.59 31.99
C SER A 157 52.41 3.78 32.93
N HIS A 158 51.93 3.43 34.13
CA HIS A 158 52.70 2.58 35.04
C HIS A 158 52.78 1.15 34.49
N PRO A 159 53.97 0.51 34.41
CA PRO A 159 54.11 -0.81 33.77
C PRO A 159 53.33 -1.93 34.47
N GLU A 160 53.17 -1.83 35.79
CA GLU A 160 52.50 -2.87 36.60
C GLU A 160 50.99 -2.65 36.82
N VAL A 161 50.44 -1.47 36.51
CA VAL A 161 49.05 -1.15 36.92
C VAL A 161 48.03 -2.08 36.26
N HIS A 162 48.21 -2.36 34.96
CA HIS A 162 47.27 -3.18 34.20
C HIS A 162 47.27 -4.65 34.64
N ARG A 163 48.38 -5.15 35.18
CA ARG A 163 48.44 -6.51 35.75
C ARG A 163 47.54 -6.64 36.98
N VAL A 164 47.42 -5.56 37.76
CA VAL A 164 46.55 -5.50 38.94
C VAL A 164 45.11 -5.22 38.51
N THR A 165 44.86 -4.14 37.77
CA THR A 165 43.50 -3.73 37.42
C THR A 165 42.75 -4.75 36.58
N GLN A 166 43.41 -5.40 35.61
CA GLN A 166 42.76 -6.46 34.80
C GLN A 166 42.42 -7.70 35.63
N ALA A 167 43.22 -8.06 36.63
CA ALA A 167 42.89 -9.18 37.51
C ALA A 167 41.65 -8.87 38.36
N LEU A 168 41.58 -7.67 38.94
CA LEU A 168 40.43 -7.21 39.73
C LEU A 168 39.15 -7.16 38.87
N ILE A 169 39.22 -6.54 37.69
CA ILE A 169 38.10 -6.47 36.74
C ILE A 169 37.66 -7.88 36.33
N GLY A 170 38.62 -8.77 36.04
CA GLY A 170 38.34 -10.14 35.64
C GLY A 170 37.59 -10.92 36.72
N GLU A 171 38.00 -10.79 37.99
CA GLU A 171 37.33 -11.42 39.12
C GLU A 171 35.90 -10.91 39.33
N VAL A 172 35.67 -9.60 39.19
CA VAL A 172 34.32 -9.03 39.30
C VAL A 172 33.44 -9.53 38.15
N ILE A 173 33.92 -9.51 36.91
CA ILE A 173 33.17 -10.03 35.76
C ILE A 173 32.80 -11.50 35.97
N ASP A 174 33.76 -12.32 36.41
CA ASP A 174 33.57 -13.76 36.61
C ASP A 174 32.59 -14.03 37.78
N ALA A 175 32.75 -13.33 38.92
CA ALA A 175 31.91 -13.50 40.11
C ALA A 175 30.44 -13.12 39.88
N PHE A 176 30.21 -12.05 39.13
CA PHE A 176 28.88 -11.57 38.78
C PHE A 176 28.32 -12.16 37.47
N GLN A 177 29.07 -13.06 36.82
CA GLN A 177 28.70 -13.66 35.52
C GLN A 177 28.28 -12.59 34.49
N ALA A 178 29.00 -11.47 34.51
CA ALA A 178 28.57 -10.24 33.88
C ALA A 178 28.76 -10.29 32.36
N ARG A 179 27.73 -9.92 31.61
CA ARG A 179 27.82 -9.69 30.15
C ARG A 179 28.12 -8.24 29.81
N ILE A 180 28.09 -7.37 30.81
CA ILE A 180 28.34 -5.94 30.71
C ILE A 180 29.08 -5.55 31.98
N PHE A 181 30.14 -4.76 31.86
CA PHE A 181 30.94 -4.26 32.98
C PHE A 181 31.21 -2.77 32.80
N SER A 182 31.26 -2.02 33.91
CA SER A 182 31.60 -0.60 33.90
C SER A 182 32.86 -0.33 34.72
N PRO A 183 33.98 0.12 34.13
CA PRO A 183 35.10 0.69 34.86
C PRO A 183 34.84 2.13 35.36
N ALA A 184 33.61 2.66 35.19
CA ALA A 184 33.21 4.03 35.48
C ALA A 184 34.00 5.07 34.65
N MET A 185 35.22 5.42 35.08
CA MET A 185 36.13 6.38 34.44
C MET A 185 35.61 7.84 34.43
N ASP A 186 34.79 8.21 35.41
CA ASP A 186 34.37 9.59 35.65
C ASP A 186 35.40 10.41 36.44
N GLU A 187 35.25 11.74 36.38
CA GLU A 187 35.97 12.72 37.20
C GLU A 187 37.50 12.53 37.24
N VAL A 188 38.08 12.08 36.12
CA VAL A 188 39.54 11.99 35.93
C VAL A 188 40.13 13.38 35.75
N LEU A 189 40.39 14.06 36.87
CA LEU A 189 40.97 15.41 36.90
C LEU A 189 42.49 15.39 36.72
N TYR A 190 43.17 14.34 37.20
CA TYR A 190 44.63 14.20 37.15
C TYR A 190 45.03 13.11 36.15
N ILE A 191 45.64 13.52 35.05
CA ILE A 191 46.15 12.61 34.01
C ILE A 191 47.22 13.35 33.19
N GLY A 192 48.30 12.64 32.82
CA GLY A 192 49.38 13.24 32.04
C GLY A 192 50.38 14.04 32.87
N GLU A 193 50.33 13.92 34.20
CA GLU A 193 51.09 14.79 35.11
C GLU A 193 52.39 14.16 35.58
N CYS A 194 52.47 12.83 35.71
CA CYS A 194 53.72 12.18 36.14
C CYS A 194 54.73 12.03 35.00
N ASP A 195 55.99 11.86 35.35
CA ASP A 195 57.09 11.72 34.38
C ASP A 195 56.89 10.54 33.42
N ARG A 196 56.25 9.45 33.88
CA ARG A 196 55.94 8.29 33.03
C ARG A 196 54.97 8.65 31.92
N CYS A 197 53.86 9.31 32.26
CA CYS A 197 52.88 9.78 31.29
C CYS A 197 53.50 10.82 30.34
N LYS A 198 54.24 11.80 30.88
CA LYS A 198 54.90 12.85 30.08
C LYS A 198 55.90 12.29 29.07
N THR A 199 56.68 11.28 29.45
CA THR A 199 57.68 10.64 28.57
C THR A 199 57.04 9.93 27.37
N THR A 200 55.75 9.57 27.44
CA THR A 200 55.05 8.96 26.30
C THR A 200 54.81 9.92 25.14
N GLY A 201 54.86 11.24 25.38
CA GLY A 201 54.53 12.28 24.39
C GLY A 201 53.04 12.36 24.03
N LYS A 202 52.18 11.56 24.68
CA LYS A 202 50.74 11.53 24.44
C LYS A 202 50.03 12.69 25.14
N SER A 203 49.02 13.23 24.49
CA SER A 203 48.05 14.14 25.10
C SER A 203 47.17 13.44 26.15
N ASN A 204 46.51 14.22 27.02
CA ASN A 204 45.57 13.70 28.01
C ASN A 204 44.42 12.90 27.37
N ALA A 205 43.94 13.32 26.19
CA ALA A 205 42.95 12.58 25.42
C ALA A 205 43.47 11.22 24.95
N GLU A 206 44.71 11.15 24.45
CA GLU A 206 45.34 9.89 24.01
C GLU A 206 45.66 8.96 25.19
N LEU A 207 46.00 9.51 26.36
CA LEU A 207 46.18 8.74 27.59
C LEU A 207 44.84 8.15 28.07
N PHE A 208 43.80 8.98 28.17
CA PHE A 208 42.46 8.53 28.56
C PHE A 208 41.91 7.48 27.59
N ALA A 209 41.95 7.76 26.29
CA ALA A 209 41.48 6.83 25.27
C ALA A 209 42.30 5.54 25.23
N GLY A 210 43.62 5.64 25.43
CA GLY A 210 44.50 4.48 25.55
C GLY A 210 44.12 3.57 26.71
N GLU A 211 43.80 4.15 27.86
CA GLU A 211 43.34 3.39 29.03
C GLU A 211 41.96 2.77 28.78
N ALA A 212 40.99 3.55 28.31
CA ALA A 212 39.64 3.08 28.00
C ALA A 212 39.68 1.92 26.99
N ASN A 213 40.44 2.05 25.90
CA ASN A 213 40.55 0.99 24.88
C ASN A 213 41.27 -0.25 25.41
N ARG A 214 42.27 -0.09 26.28
CA ARG A 214 42.96 -1.22 26.91
C ARG A 214 42.03 -2.00 27.84
N ILE A 215 41.26 -1.31 28.68
CA ILE A 215 40.27 -1.96 29.54
C ILE A 215 39.18 -2.60 28.67
N ASN A 216 38.69 -1.91 27.64
CA ASN A 216 37.69 -2.43 26.70
C ASN A 216 38.16 -3.74 26.04
N ALA A 217 39.40 -3.79 25.56
CA ALA A 217 39.97 -5.00 24.96
C ALA A 217 39.97 -6.18 25.95
N PHE A 218 40.31 -5.92 27.21
CA PHE A 218 40.27 -6.93 28.26
C PHE A 218 38.84 -7.39 28.58
N VAL A 219 37.90 -6.45 28.77
CA VAL A 219 36.48 -6.74 29.00
C VAL A 219 35.88 -7.55 27.85
N ASN A 220 36.19 -7.19 26.60
CA ASN A 220 35.76 -7.94 25.41
C ASN A 220 36.36 -9.37 25.38
N SER A 221 37.60 -9.55 25.84
CA SER A 221 38.20 -10.89 25.95
C SER A 221 37.47 -11.81 26.94
N LYS A 222 36.72 -11.22 27.89
CA LYS A 222 35.83 -11.91 28.82
C LYS A 222 34.40 -12.10 28.26
N ASN A 223 34.16 -11.80 26.99
CA ASN A 223 32.85 -11.82 26.33
C ASN A 223 31.81 -10.87 26.99
N ALA A 224 32.29 -9.77 27.55
CA ALA A 224 31.44 -8.71 28.11
C ALA A 224 31.56 -7.42 27.30
N GLN A 225 30.55 -6.56 27.39
CA GLN A 225 30.57 -5.21 26.82
C GLN A 225 30.98 -4.18 27.88
N MET A 226 31.77 -3.17 27.49
CA MET A 226 32.19 -2.10 28.41
C MET A 226 31.29 -0.86 28.34
N TRP A 227 30.89 -0.35 29.51
CA TRP A 227 30.19 0.92 29.69
C TRP A 227 31.05 1.92 30.47
N ILE A 228 31.04 3.21 30.14
CA ILE A 228 31.77 4.25 30.89
C ILE A 228 30.91 5.49 31.07
N TRP A 229 31.19 6.27 32.11
CA TRP A 229 30.63 7.61 32.26
C TRP A 229 31.15 8.56 31.17
N GLY A 230 30.28 9.47 30.72
CA GLY A 230 30.54 10.33 29.56
C GLY A 230 31.21 11.67 29.84
N ASP A 231 31.35 12.10 31.09
CA ASP A 231 31.75 13.46 31.46
C ASP A 231 33.15 13.83 30.93
N ARG A 232 34.11 12.90 30.96
CA ARG A 232 35.47 13.15 30.45
C ARG A 232 35.55 13.23 28.91
N LEU A 233 34.45 12.98 28.21
CA LEU A 233 34.32 13.06 26.75
C LEU A 233 33.62 14.35 26.27
N LEU A 234 33.18 15.20 27.19
CA LEU A 234 32.51 16.48 26.92
C LEU A 234 33.42 17.64 27.30
N GLN A 235 33.57 18.63 26.43
CA GLN A 235 34.34 19.83 26.76
C GLN A 235 33.54 20.74 27.71
N ALA A 236 34.00 20.92 28.95
CA ALA A 236 33.22 21.62 29.98
C ALA A 236 32.79 23.03 29.56
N SER A 237 33.71 23.80 28.96
CA SER A 237 33.46 25.19 28.55
C SER A 237 32.41 25.33 27.45
N GLU A 238 32.39 24.40 26.49
CA GLU A 238 31.48 24.42 25.35
C GLU A 238 30.06 24.01 25.77
N TRP A 239 29.97 23.00 26.64
CA TRP A 239 28.70 22.47 27.11
C TRP A 239 28.13 23.24 28.31
N GLY A 240 28.88 24.17 28.90
CA GLY A 240 28.48 24.88 30.11
C GLY A 240 28.40 23.96 31.33
N LEU A 241 29.28 22.97 31.40
CA LEU A 241 29.37 21.98 32.48
C LEU A 241 30.41 22.40 33.52
N SER A 242 30.23 21.94 34.76
CA SER A 242 31.23 22.09 35.82
C SER A 242 32.43 21.18 35.60
N LEU A 243 33.49 21.35 36.40
CA LEU A 243 34.67 20.47 36.40
C LEU A 243 34.34 18.99 36.63
N TRP A 244 33.24 18.70 37.34
CA TRP A 244 32.69 17.36 37.55
C TRP A 244 31.95 16.84 36.31
N GLY A 245 31.07 17.66 35.71
CA GLY A 245 30.24 17.24 34.59
C GLY A 245 30.93 17.22 33.23
N GLY A 246 32.13 17.81 33.10
CA GLY A 246 32.85 17.90 31.83
C GLY A 246 34.37 18.01 31.99
N SER A 247 35.09 17.70 30.93
CA SER A 247 36.55 17.82 30.83
C SER A 247 37.02 19.28 30.83
N MET A 248 37.87 19.63 31.80
CA MET A 248 38.65 20.89 31.84
C MET A 248 40.14 20.68 31.55
N ASN A 249 40.59 19.42 31.45
CA ASN A 249 41.98 19.00 31.28
C ASN A 249 42.24 18.36 29.90
N ASN A 250 41.43 18.71 28.90
CA ASN A 250 41.55 18.29 27.50
C ASN A 250 41.39 16.78 27.22
N THR A 251 40.74 16.03 28.11
CA THR A 251 40.36 14.62 27.83
C THR A 251 39.23 14.50 26.81
N TRP A 252 38.41 15.54 26.61
CA TRP A 252 37.20 15.48 25.77
C TRP A 252 37.43 15.03 24.32
N GLN A 253 38.61 15.25 23.76
CA GLN A 253 38.97 14.78 22.41
C GLN A 253 39.02 13.23 22.33
N ALA A 254 39.08 12.54 23.47
CA ALA A 254 39.05 11.08 23.53
C ALA A 254 37.77 10.48 22.93
N VAL A 255 36.67 11.25 22.80
CA VAL A 255 35.42 10.78 22.18
C VAL A 255 35.63 10.23 20.76
N ASP A 256 36.59 10.81 20.03
CA ASP A 256 36.94 10.39 18.68
C ASP A 256 37.91 9.19 18.69
N LEU A 257 38.67 9.01 19.76
CA LEU A 257 39.75 8.02 19.89
C LEU A 257 39.31 6.69 20.53
N ILE A 258 38.25 6.70 21.34
CA ILE A 258 37.77 5.47 22.00
C ILE A 258 37.05 4.53 21.01
N ASP A 259 37.09 3.23 21.33
CA ASP A 259 36.40 2.19 20.57
C ASP A 259 34.88 2.43 20.54
N LYS A 260 34.27 2.29 19.36
CA LYS A 260 32.84 2.63 19.16
C LYS A 260 31.87 1.57 19.69
N ASN A 261 32.36 0.41 20.15
CA ASN A 261 31.55 -0.59 20.84
C ASN A 261 31.33 -0.27 22.34
N ILE A 262 32.04 0.71 22.88
CA ILE A 262 31.84 1.24 24.23
C ILE A 262 30.50 1.97 24.28
N THR A 263 29.73 1.74 25.34
CA THR A 263 28.48 2.47 25.61
C THR A 263 28.72 3.57 26.63
N ILE A 264 28.14 4.74 26.39
CA ILE A 264 28.28 5.91 27.25
C ILE A 264 27.10 6.02 28.21
N LEU A 265 27.41 6.19 29.49
CA LEU A 265 26.51 6.58 30.56
C LEU A 265 26.56 8.11 30.69
N ASP A 266 25.59 8.78 30.11
CA ASP A 266 25.52 10.25 29.99
C ASP A 266 24.81 10.85 31.21
N TRP A 267 25.57 11.18 32.25
CA TRP A 267 25.01 11.62 33.53
C TRP A 267 24.84 13.13 33.62
N HIS A 268 23.62 13.56 33.92
CA HIS A 268 23.27 14.97 34.10
C HIS A 268 22.13 15.11 35.11
N TYR A 269 22.34 15.80 36.22
CA TYR A 269 21.39 15.80 37.34
C TYR A 269 20.57 17.07 37.49
N THR A 270 21.10 18.21 37.03
CA THR A 270 20.47 19.53 37.25
C THR A 270 19.77 20.08 36.03
N LYS A 271 20.12 19.59 34.83
CA LYS A 271 19.58 20.02 33.53
C LYS A 271 19.57 18.86 32.55
N SER A 272 18.80 19.00 31.48
CA SER A 272 18.82 18.07 30.35
C SER A 272 19.62 18.68 29.20
N PHE A 273 20.72 18.02 28.83
CA PHE A 273 21.55 18.39 27.70
C PHE A 273 21.21 17.53 26.48
N VAL A 274 21.65 17.98 25.29
CA VAL A 274 21.54 17.23 24.03
C VAL A 274 22.79 16.36 23.76
N SER A 275 23.62 16.14 24.78
CA SER A 275 24.80 15.27 24.74
C SER A 275 24.51 13.83 24.27
N PRO A 276 23.33 13.22 24.48
CA PRO A 276 23.04 11.92 23.86
C PRO A 276 23.14 11.95 22.34
N VAL A 277 22.70 13.05 21.70
CA VAL A 277 22.81 13.23 20.25
C VAL A 277 24.27 13.33 19.85
N PHE A 278 25.07 14.09 20.61
CA PHE A 278 26.51 14.19 20.37
C PHE A 278 27.20 12.82 20.39
N PHE A 279 27.02 12.03 21.45
CA PHE A 279 27.60 10.68 21.51
C PHE A 279 27.10 9.77 20.39
N ALA A 280 25.80 9.82 20.09
CA ALA A 280 25.24 9.05 18.98
C ALA A 280 25.86 9.46 17.63
N THR A 281 26.09 10.76 17.38
CA THR A 281 26.76 11.21 16.14
C THR A 281 28.22 10.77 16.05
N LYS A 282 28.89 10.62 17.20
CA LYS A 282 30.26 10.09 17.31
C LYS A 282 30.35 8.57 17.15
N GLY A 283 29.21 7.89 16.92
CA GLY A 283 29.16 6.46 16.66
C GLY A 283 28.90 5.60 17.90
N LEU A 284 28.74 6.22 19.08
CA LEU A 284 28.65 5.52 20.35
C LEU A 284 27.19 5.22 20.71
N ASN A 285 26.98 4.12 21.42
CA ASN A 285 25.70 3.89 22.10
C ASN A 285 25.64 4.76 23.36
N VAL A 286 24.45 5.22 23.73
CA VAL A 286 24.27 6.12 24.87
C VAL A 286 23.04 5.76 25.70
N ILE A 287 23.19 5.91 27.01
CA ILE A 287 22.16 5.76 28.04
C ILE A 287 22.14 7.06 28.84
N SER A 288 20.98 7.71 28.96
CA SER A 288 20.87 8.91 29.81
C SER A 288 20.76 8.52 31.27
N CYS A 289 21.51 9.24 32.12
CA CYS A 289 21.63 8.94 33.55
C CYS A 289 21.20 10.12 34.43
N PRO A 290 19.88 10.34 34.64
CA PRO A 290 19.40 11.32 35.60
C PRO A 290 19.60 10.84 37.04
N ALA A 291 19.33 11.71 38.02
CA ALA A 291 19.32 11.37 39.45
C ALA A 291 17.98 11.81 40.09
N GLY A 292 17.99 12.31 41.32
CA GLY A 292 16.80 12.54 42.14
C GLY A 292 15.92 13.75 41.81
N ASP A 293 16.10 14.44 40.67
CA ASP A 293 15.15 15.48 40.22
C ASP A 293 14.23 14.91 39.11
N PRO A 294 12.96 14.60 39.44
CA PRO A 294 12.04 14.01 38.46
C PRO A 294 11.75 14.92 37.26
N LYS A 295 11.84 16.24 37.42
CA LYS A 295 11.61 17.19 36.30
C LYS A 295 12.73 17.12 35.29
N VAL A 296 13.97 16.97 35.75
CA VAL A 296 15.14 16.76 34.88
C VAL A 296 15.05 15.39 34.22
N ALA A 297 14.70 14.35 34.99
CA ALA A 297 14.55 12.98 34.50
C ALA A 297 13.48 12.86 33.40
N ILE A 298 12.29 13.42 33.61
CA ILE A 298 11.21 13.48 32.59
C ILE A 298 11.69 14.23 31.34
N ARG A 299 12.44 15.33 31.49
CA ARG A 299 12.93 16.10 30.34
C ARG A 299 13.92 15.30 29.51
N GLN A 300 14.84 14.58 30.15
CA GLN A 300 15.76 13.67 29.47
C GLN A 300 15.02 12.54 28.76
N LEU A 301 13.99 11.95 29.37
CA LEU A 301 13.14 10.95 28.72
C LEU A 301 12.46 11.50 27.46
N LYS A 302 11.84 12.68 27.54
CA LYS A 302 11.18 13.32 26.40
C LYS A 302 12.15 13.57 25.26
N ASN A 303 13.35 14.04 25.58
CA ASN A 303 14.43 14.21 24.61
C ASN A 303 14.80 12.87 23.96
N LEU A 304 15.03 11.81 24.73
CA LEU A 304 15.30 10.47 24.19
C LEU A 304 14.19 9.97 23.26
N VAL A 305 12.92 10.17 23.62
CA VAL A 305 11.79 9.80 22.77
C VAL A 305 11.80 10.58 21.47
N ASN A 306 12.00 11.90 21.53
CA ASN A 306 12.08 12.74 20.33
C ASN A 306 13.26 12.33 19.45
N PHE A 307 14.44 12.09 20.04
CA PHE A 307 15.62 11.65 19.30
C PHE A 307 15.39 10.31 18.61
N GLN A 308 14.70 9.35 19.24
CA GLN A 308 14.32 8.11 18.57
C GLN A 308 13.29 8.33 17.46
N LYS A 309 12.26 9.16 17.68
CA LYS A 309 11.23 9.46 16.67
C LYS A 309 11.82 10.12 15.42
N ASP A 310 12.79 11.01 15.60
CA ASP A 310 13.34 11.84 14.53
C ASP A 310 14.62 11.23 13.89
N SER A 311 15.04 10.05 14.34
CA SER A 311 16.24 9.36 13.84
C SER A 311 15.92 8.13 13.00
N TYR A 312 16.71 7.90 11.95
CA TYR A 312 16.64 6.70 11.10
C TYR A 312 17.95 5.91 11.11
N GLY A 313 17.89 4.61 10.76
CA GLY A 313 19.08 3.78 10.57
C GLY A 313 19.93 3.59 11.85
N PRO A 314 21.27 3.61 11.76
CA PRO A 314 22.15 3.38 12.91
C PRO A 314 21.96 4.36 14.07
N MET A 315 21.53 5.61 13.80
CA MET A 315 21.28 6.62 14.84
C MET A 315 20.14 6.21 15.78
N PHE A 316 19.05 5.67 15.24
CA PHE A 316 17.92 5.18 16.02
C PHE A 316 18.34 4.14 17.06
N GLN A 317 19.26 3.24 16.68
CA GLN A 317 19.70 2.13 17.52
C GLN A 317 20.66 2.54 18.65
N ARG A 318 21.21 3.77 18.62
CA ARG A 318 22.22 4.22 19.59
C ARG A 318 21.64 4.74 20.90
N TYR A 319 20.38 5.17 20.90
CA TYR A 319 19.67 5.61 22.12
C TYR A 319 19.10 4.39 22.85
N LYS A 320 19.80 3.90 23.89
CA LYS A 320 19.49 2.62 24.53
C LYS A 320 18.41 2.71 25.61
N GLY A 321 18.24 3.88 26.21
CA GLY A 321 17.27 4.13 27.27
C GLY A 321 17.87 4.95 28.41
N PHE A 322 17.48 4.63 29.64
CA PHE A 322 17.87 5.40 30.81
C PHE A 322 18.23 4.54 32.03
N ILE A 323 19.12 5.05 32.87
CA ILE A 323 19.47 4.49 34.18
C ILE A 323 19.41 5.60 35.23
N VAL A 324 18.49 5.50 36.19
CA VAL A 324 18.37 6.52 37.25
C VAL A 324 19.42 6.27 38.34
N THR A 325 20.19 7.30 38.66
CA THR A 325 21.38 7.19 39.51
C THR A 325 21.05 7.55 40.95
N HIS A 326 21.35 6.64 41.87
CA HIS A 326 21.28 6.89 43.31
C HIS A 326 22.64 6.68 43.95
N TRP A 327 23.34 7.75 44.31
CA TRP A 327 24.69 7.70 44.91
C TRP A 327 24.71 7.32 46.39
N GLY A 328 23.57 7.42 47.09
CA GLY A 328 23.49 7.17 48.53
C GLY A 328 23.58 5.70 48.93
N VAL A 329 23.45 5.45 50.23
CA VAL A 329 23.41 4.10 50.82
C VAL A 329 22.19 3.31 50.34
N LEU A 330 22.36 1.99 50.21
CA LEU A 330 21.35 1.09 49.65
C LEU A 330 20.02 1.10 50.42
N ASN A 331 20.05 1.00 51.76
CA ASN A 331 18.80 0.90 52.55
C ASN A 331 17.93 2.16 52.45
N ASN A 332 18.54 3.34 52.26
CA ASN A 332 17.78 4.57 51.99
C ASN A 332 17.04 4.46 50.67
N PHE A 333 17.68 3.93 49.63
CA PHE A 333 17.03 3.71 48.33
C PHE A 333 15.93 2.66 48.41
N ILE A 334 16.14 1.54 49.11
CA ILE A 334 15.11 0.51 49.28
C ILE A 334 13.86 1.11 49.95
N THR A 335 14.06 1.90 51.00
CA THR A 335 12.98 2.59 51.72
C THR A 335 12.25 3.56 50.81
N GLU A 336 13.01 4.43 50.14
CA GLU A 336 12.51 5.42 49.18
C GLU A 336 11.69 4.76 48.05
N PHE A 337 12.21 3.69 47.46
CA PHE A 337 11.58 2.95 46.37
C PHE A 337 10.27 2.28 46.80
N ARG A 338 10.25 1.65 47.98
CA ARG A 338 9.05 1.02 48.53
C ARG A 338 7.99 2.06 48.89
N LEU A 339 8.37 3.23 49.41
CA LEU A 339 7.43 4.32 49.67
C LEU A 339 6.82 4.84 48.36
N GLU A 340 7.63 5.06 47.33
CA GLU A 340 7.15 5.54 46.03
C GLU A 340 6.24 4.52 45.34
N LYS A 341 6.67 3.24 45.28
CA LYS A 341 5.90 2.12 44.71
C LYS A 341 4.51 1.99 45.34
N ASN A 342 4.39 2.25 46.64
CA ASN A 342 3.15 2.15 47.39
C ASN A 342 2.35 3.47 47.45
N GLY A 343 2.83 4.55 46.81
CA GLY A 343 2.17 5.85 46.83
C GLY A 343 2.17 6.55 48.19
N LEU A 344 3.16 6.25 49.04
CA LEU A 344 3.30 6.76 50.41
C LEU A 344 4.45 7.79 50.55
N SER A 345 5.15 8.11 49.47
CA SER A 345 6.28 9.03 49.48
C SER A 345 5.84 10.47 49.76
N THR A 346 6.54 11.14 50.68
CA THR A 346 6.34 12.56 50.99
C THR A 346 7.44 13.46 50.42
N ASN A 347 8.56 12.88 49.98
CA ASN A 347 9.65 13.60 49.34
C ASN A 347 9.54 13.49 47.82
N LEU A 348 9.41 14.63 47.16
CA LEU A 348 9.25 14.70 45.71
C LEU A 348 10.58 14.64 44.95
N ASN A 349 11.73 14.90 45.59
CA ASN A 349 13.03 14.93 44.92
C ASN A 349 13.86 13.71 45.32
N THR A 350 13.52 12.59 44.70
CA THR A 350 14.12 11.29 44.99
C THR A 350 14.41 10.51 43.69
N SER A 351 15.37 9.59 43.75
CA SER A 351 15.78 8.76 42.61
C SER A 351 14.65 7.79 42.22
N ALA A 352 13.94 7.22 43.20
CA ALA A 352 12.78 6.39 42.98
C ALA A 352 11.65 7.17 42.30
N ASN A 353 11.31 8.37 42.80
CA ASN A 353 10.28 9.19 42.15
C ASN A 353 10.69 9.53 40.71
N SER A 354 11.96 9.83 40.47
CA SER A 354 12.47 10.08 39.11
C SER A 354 12.25 8.88 38.18
N PHE A 355 12.53 7.65 38.65
CA PHE A 355 12.28 6.42 37.90
C PHE A 355 10.78 6.20 37.62
N PHE A 356 9.92 6.26 38.64
CA PHE A 356 8.48 6.06 38.46
C PHE A 356 7.83 7.15 37.60
N SER A 357 8.27 8.41 37.76
CA SER A 357 7.86 9.54 36.93
C SER A 357 8.21 9.33 35.45
N MET A 358 9.42 8.84 35.16
CA MET A 358 9.82 8.49 33.78
C MET A 358 8.97 7.34 33.23
N LEU A 359 8.72 6.28 33.98
CA LEU A 359 7.87 5.18 33.52
C LEU A 359 6.43 5.62 33.23
N ASN A 360 5.86 6.47 34.09
CA ASN A 360 4.52 6.99 33.89
C ASN A 360 4.45 7.88 32.64
N GLU A 361 5.41 8.78 32.46
CA GLU A 361 5.48 9.64 31.28
C GLU A 361 5.66 8.82 29.99
N LEU A 362 6.53 7.79 30.00
CA LEU A 362 6.69 6.89 28.86
C LEU A 362 5.37 6.21 28.50
N ARG A 363 4.61 5.71 29.48
CA ARG A 363 3.29 5.12 29.25
C ARG A 363 2.31 6.11 28.64
N LEU A 364 2.29 7.36 29.09
CA LEU A 364 1.44 8.42 28.55
C LEU A 364 1.81 8.73 27.09
N ILE A 365 3.10 8.90 26.80
CA ILE A 365 3.59 9.15 25.44
C ILE A 365 3.23 7.99 24.51
N THR A 366 3.44 6.75 24.95
CA THR A 366 3.13 5.55 24.15
C THR A 366 1.63 5.41 23.88
N LYS A 367 0.78 5.74 24.85
CA LYS A 367 -0.68 5.77 24.66
C LYS A 367 -1.08 6.85 23.64
N GLN A 368 -0.51 8.05 23.75
CA GLN A 368 -0.77 9.14 22.81
C GLN A 368 -0.29 8.79 21.40
N ASP A 369 0.92 8.23 21.25
CA ASP A 369 1.48 7.79 19.97
C ASP A 369 0.59 6.71 19.30
N SER A 370 0.01 5.82 20.10
CA SER A 370 -0.96 4.82 19.62
C SER A 370 -2.27 5.46 19.16
N ILE A 371 -2.74 6.51 19.85
CA ILE A 371 -3.93 7.29 19.48
C ILE A 371 -3.67 8.10 18.21
N ASP A 372 -2.52 8.75 18.09
CA ASP A 372 -2.15 9.58 16.93
C ASP A 372 -2.03 8.71 15.67
N LYS A 373 -1.34 7.56 15.76
CA LYS A 373 -1.26 6.59 14.66
C LYS A 373 -2.62 5.94 14.34
N ALA A 374 -3.54 5.84 15.31
CA ALA A 374 -4.91 5.41 15.05
C ALA A 374 -5.75 6.52 14.37
N GLY A 375 -5.54 7.79 14.73
CA GLY A 375 -6.16 8.96 14.11
C GLY A 375 -5.66 9.23 12.68
N GLU A 376 -4.41 8.84 12.38
CA GLU A 376 -3.84 8.84 11.02
C GLU A 376 -4.47 7.79 10.08
N ASN A 377 -5.39 6.94 10.52
CA ASN A 377 -6.06 5.93 9.68
C ASN A 377 -7.50 6.27 9.27
N ILE A 378 -7.97 7.52 9.47
CA ILE A 378 -9.22 7.96 8.85
C ILE A 378 -8.93 8.28 7.38
N ASN A 379 -9.57 7.55 6.46
CA ASN A 379 -9.57 7.87 5.03
C ASN A 379 -10.15 9.28 4.85
N LYS A 380 -9.34 10.19 4.31
CA LYS A 380 -9.72 11.59 4.11
C LYS A 380 -10.41 11.76 2.75
N THR A 381 -11.27 12.76 2.68
CA THR A 381 -11.80 13.25 1.39
C THR A 381 -11.10 14.54 1.04
N ILE A 382 -10.48 14.59 -0.14
CA ILE A 382 -9.79 15.76 -0.68
C ILE A 382 -10.60 16.31 -1.85
N TYR A 383 -10.88 17.60 -1.85
CA TYR A 383 -11.75 18.23 -2.85
C TYR A 383 -10.92 18.96 -3.91
N VAL A 384 -11.24 18.69 -5.18
CA VAL A 384 -10.67 19.31 -6.38
C VAL A 384 -11.79 20.06 -7.10
N SER A 385 -11.53 21.31 -7.47
CA SER A 385 -12.48 22.14 -8.23
C SER A 385 -11.78 22.94 -9.31
N GLU A 386 -12.45 23.17 -10.43
CA GLU A 386 -11.99 24.08 -11.49
C GLU A 386 -11.68 25.50 -10.97
N LEU A 387 -12.38 25.94 -9.91
CA LEU A 387 -12.20 27.24 -9.25
C LEU A 387 -11.26 27.16 -8.03
N GLY A 388 -10.67 25.99 -7.76
CA GLY A 388 -9.80 25.77 -6.61
C GLY A 388 -8.44 26.46 -6.73
N ASN A 389 -7.63 26.34 -5.67
CA ASN A 389 -6.25 26.86 -5.63
C ASN A 389 -5.30 25.80 -5.04
N ASN A 390 -4.18 25.51 -5.70
CA ASN A 390 -3.22 24.49 -5.22
C ASN A 390 -2.48 24.86 -3.92
N ALA A 391 -2.57 26.12 -3.48
CA ALA A 391 -2.13 26.54 -2.15
C ALA A 391 -3.07 26.04 -1.03
N ASN A 392 -4.31 25.68 -1.36
CA ASN A 392 -5.30 25.23 -0.39
C ASN A 392 -4.96 23.84 0.18
N GLU A 393 -5.58 23.53 1.32
CA GLU A 393 -5.45 22.28 2.04
C GLU A 393 -6.33 21.13 1.50
N GLY A 394 -7.25 21.43 0.56
CA GLY A 394 -8.10 20.42 -0.08
C GLY A 394 -9.36 20.05 0.71
N SER A 395 -9.83 20.95 1.58
CA SER A 395 -11.12 20.84 2.26
C SER A 395 -12.27 21.19 1.31
N MET A 396 -13.52 20.88 1.71
CA MET A 396 -14.70 21.23 0.90
C MET A 396 -14.85 22.75 0.71
N SER A 397 -14.49 23.55 1.73
CA SER A 397 -14.54 25.02 1.66
C SER A 397 -13.37 25.62 0.89
N ASN A 398 -12.20 24.96 0.88
CA ASN A 398 -11.01 25.41 0.18
C ASN A 398 -10.46 24.25 -0.69
N PRO A 399 -11.10 23.94 -1.83
CA PRO A 399 -10.65 22.86 -2.70
C PRO A 399 -9.33 23.22 -3.39
N VAL A 400 -8.53 22.20 -3.71
CA VAL A 400 -7.35 22.37 -4.56
C VAL A 400 -7.75 22.47 -6.03
N GLN A 401 -6.89 23.05 -6.86
CA GLN A 401 -7.20 23.22 -8.29
C GLN A 401 -6.89 21.97 -9.13
N SER A 402 -5.83 21.25 -8.78
CA SER A 402 -5.28 20.18 -9.62
C SER A 402 -5.36 18.82 -8.97
N LEU A 403 -5.57 17.81 -9.81
CA LEU A 403 -5.59 16.41 -9.37
C LEU A 403 -4.21 15.96 -8.83
N ASN A 404 -3.10 16.45 -9.40
CA ASN A 404 -1.75 16.19 -8.90
C ASN A 404 -1.57 16.69 -7.45
N ARG A 405 -2.08 17.89 -7.14
CA ARG A 405 -2.03 18.39 -5.77
C ARG A 405 -2.85 17.51 -4.82
N ALA A 406 -4.06 17.12 -5.23
CA ALA A 406 -4.89 16.24 -4.41
C ALA A 406 -4.22 14.88 -4.17
N ILE A 407 -3.63 14.27 -5.19
CA ILE A 407 -2.88 13.01 -5.05
C ILE A 407 -1.71 13.16 -4.08
N ASN A 408 -0.96 14.26 -4.15
CA ASN A 408 0.14 14.53 -3.22
C ASN A 408 -0.32 14.75 -1.77
N LEU A 409 -1.57 15.16 -1.56
CA LEU A 409 -2.19 15.27 -0.23
C LEU A 409 -2.82 13.95 0.24
N SER A 410 -3.00 12.98 -0.67
CA SER A 410 -3.68 11.72 -0.42
C SER A 410 -2.72 10.65 0.12
N LYS A 411 -3.27 9.72 0.90
CA LYS A 411 -2.67 8.41 1.20
C LYS A 411 -3.56 7.29 0.67
N SER A 412 -3.05 6.06 0.70
CA SER A 412 -3.83 4.87 0.33
C SER A 412 -5.11 4.77 1.19
N GLY A 413 -6.25 4.63 0.55
CA GLY A 413 -7.59 4.59 1.15
C GLY A 413 -8.40 5.89 1.00
N ASP A 414 -7.74 7.00 0.65
CA ASP A 414 -8.42 8.29 0.53
C ASP A 414 -9.33 8.40 -0.70
N THR A 415 -10.26 9.35 -0.62
CA THR A 415 -11.16 9.73 -1.73
C THR A 415 -10.83 11.14 -2.21
N ILE A 416 -10.73 11.31 -3.52
CA ILE A 416 -10.61 12.61 -4.18
C ILE A 416 -11.95 12.92 -4.84
N LYS A 417 -12.63 13.97 -4.38
CA LYS A 417 -13.86 14.47 -5.02
C LYS A 417 -13.53 15.57 -6.01
N VAL A 418 -14.10 15.50 -7.20
CA VAL A 418 -13.79 16.39 -8.33
C VAL A 418 -15.07 17.07 -8.81
N THR A 419 -15.02 18.39 -8.96
CA THR A 419 -16.15 19.20 -9.47
C THR A 419 -15.70 20.05 -10.67
N GLY A 420 -16.54 20.08 -11.72
CA GLY A 420 -16.32 20.90 -12.92
C GLY A 420 -15.31 20.31 -13.91
N VAL A 421 -14.67 21.19 -14.69
CA VAL A 421 -13.67 20.82 -15.70
C VAL A 421 -12.26 20.97 -15.13
N VAL A 422 -11.59 19.85 -14.87
CA VAL A 422 -10.24 19.83 -14.31
C VAL A 422 -9.21 19.40 -15.37
N ILE A 423 -8.17 20.23 -15.52
CA ILE A 423 -7.04 19.91 -16.39
C ILE A 423 -6.18 18.81 -15.74
N ALA A 424 -6.18 17.64 -16.36
CA ALA A 424 -5.51 16.42 -15.94
C ALA A 424 -4.66 15.89 -17.10
N SER A 425 -3.43 16.38 -17.20
CA SER A 425 -2.45 15.96 -18.22
C SER A 425 -1.38 15.09 -17.59
N GLY A 426 -1.34 13.81 -17.99
CA GLY A 426 -0.31 12.85 -17.57
C GLY A 426 -0.34 12.50 -16.08
N ILE A 427 -1.54 12.46 -15.47
CA ILE A 427 -1.70 12.17 -14.04
C ILE A 427 -1.19 10.77 -13.75
N THR A 428 -0.19 10.66 -12.87
CA THR A 428 0.45 9.38 -12.55
C THR A 428 -0.05 8.86 -11.20
N LEU A 429 -0.59 7.64 -11.21
CA LEU A 429 -1.02 6.91 -10.01
C LEU A 429 -0.12 5.68 -9.85
N THR A 430 0.58 5.58 -8.71
CA THR A 430 1.65 4.59 -8.48
C THR A 430 1.78 4.19 -7.00
N ASN A 431 2.87 3.50 -6.63
CA ASN A 431 3.27 3.15 -5.26
C ASN A 431 2.28 2.26 -4.48
N GLY A 432 1.45 1.50 -5.17
CA GLY A 432 0.50 0.60 -4.54
C GLY A 432 -0.67 1.28 -3.85
N TYR A 433 -0.90 2.57 -4.09
CA TYR A 433 -2.01 3.33 -3.51
C TYR A 433 -3.37 2.82 -3.97
N ASN A 434 -4.27 2.60 -3.00
CA ASN A 434 -5.70 2.47 -3.25
C ASN A 434 -6.30 3.87 -3.20
N LEU A 435 -7.01 4.31 -4.23
CA LEU A 435 -7.65 5.63 -4.25
C LEU A 435 -9.02 5.56 -4.92
N VAL A 436 -9.94 6.38 -4.43
CA VAL A 436 -11.22 6.64 -5.09
C VAL A 436 -11.17 8.05 -5.68
N ILE A 437 -11.49 8.20 -6.96
CA ILE A 437 -11.66 9.48 -7.64
C ILE A 437 -13.12 9.58 -8.07
N GLU A 438 -13.85 10.53 -7.52
CA GLU A 438 -15.29 10.63 -7.65
C GLU A 438 -15.70 12.01 -8.16
N GLY A 439 -16.49 12.03 -9.23
CA GLY A 439 -17.13 13.24 -9.74
C GLY A 439 -18.57 13.38 -9.26
N GLU A 440 -19.19 14.50 -9.63
CA GLU A 440 -20.61 14.77 -9.37
C GLU A 440 -21.54 14.14 -10.42
N GLY A 441 -20.97 13.63 -11.51
CA GLY A 441 -21.70 13.02 -12.62
C GLY A 441 -20.93 13.16 -13.94
N PRO A 442 -21.04 12.19 -14.85
CA PRO A 442 -20.31 12.22 -16.11
C PRO A 442 -20.71 13.39 -17.02
N ASP A 443 -21.90 13.95 -16.87
CA ASP A 443 -22.37 15.08 -17.68
C ASP A 443 -21.86 16.45 -17.19
N VAL A 444 -21.29 16.50 -15.98
CA VAL A 444 -20.89 17.75 -15.31
C VAL A 444 -19.44 17.77 -14.82
N THR A 445 -18.81 16.61 -14.65
CA THR A 445 -17.41 16.50 -14.21
C THR A 445 -16.52 15.94 -15.31
N PHE A 446 -15.50 16.71 -15.69
CA PHE A 446 -14.62 16.39 -16.82
C PHE A 446 -13.14 16.40 -16.41
N LEU A 447 -12.43 15.33 -16.76
CA LEU A 447 -10.97 15.26 -16.71
C LEU A 447 -10.44 15.26 -18.14
N GLN A 448 -9.62 16.26 -18.46
CA GLN A 448 -9.09 16.47 -19.81
C GLN A 448 -7.67 17.04 -19.75
N PRO A 449 -6.79 16.72 -20.70
CA PRO A 449 -5.37 17.12 -20.64
C PRO A 449 -5.14 18.60 -20.98
N SER A 450 -6.09 19.24 -21.66
CA SER A 450 -5.96 20.60 -22.19
C SER A 450 -7.31 21.33 -22.13
N SER A 451 -7.30 22.66 -22.27
CA SER A 451 -8.52 23.47 -22.31
C SER A 451 -9.38 23.23 -23.55
N ALA A 452 -8.76 22.78 -24.65
CA ALA A 452 -9.43 22.45 -25.90
C ALA A 452 -8.85 21.18 -26.54
N LYS A 453 -9.70 20.43 -27.26
CA LYS A 453 -9.37 19.09 -27.79
C LYS A 453 -8.16 19.11 -28.73
N GLU A 454 -8.08 20.10 -29.60
CA GLU A 454 -7.02 20.29 -30.60
C GLU A 454 -5.66 20.64 -29.98
N LEU A 455 -5.63 21.12 -28.74
CA LEU A 455 -4.41 21.40 -27.99
C LEU A 455 -3.91 20.18 -27.19
N SER A 456 -4.65 19.07 -27.21
CA SER A 456 -4.29 17.89 -26.44
C SER A 456 -3.06 17.19 -27.03
N ASN A 457 -2.05 17.00 -26.21
CA ASN A 457 -0.80 16.31 -26.54
C ASN A 457 -0.36 15.30 -25.47
N ASN A 458 -1.25 14.98 -24.51
CA ASN A 458 -0.97 14.02 -23.45
C ASN A 458 -2.18 13.15 -23.12
N ARG A 459 -1.95 12.01 -22.46
CA ARG A 459 -3.01 11.18 -21.87
C ARG A 459 -3.54 11.79 -20.58
N VAL A 460 -4.69 11.34 -20.10
CA VAL A 460 -5.23 11.80 -18.82
C VAL A 460 -4.55 11.05 -17.67
N PHE A 461 -4.57 9.71 -17.71
CA PHE A 461 -4.05 8.87 -16.63
C PHE A 461 -2.94 7.92 -17.07
N ASN A 462 -1.94 7.77 -16.19
CA ASN A 462 -0.91 6.76 -16.20
C ASN A 462 -0.93 5.99 -14.88
N ILE A 463 -1.57 4.82 -14.87
CA ILE A 463 -1.78 4.00 -13.66
C ILE A 463 -0.81 2.84 -13.68
N VAL A 464 0.27 2.92 -12.90
CA VAL A 464 1.39 1.97 -12.97
C VAL A 464 1.77 1.51 -11.58
N ASN A 465 1.74 0.19 -11.33
CA ASN A 465 2.04 -0.39 -10.02
C ASN A 465 1.21 0.22 -8.86
N ALA A 466 -0.02 0.67 -9.14
CA ALA A 466 -0.95 1.18 -8.14
C ALA A 466 -1.65 0.03 -7.39
N GLY A 467 -2.41 0.37 -6.36
CA GLY A 467 -3.34 -0.52 -5.68
C GLY A 467 -4.60 -0.75 -6.52
N ASN A 468 -5.74 -0.63 -5.86
CA ASN A 468 -7.03 -0.54 -6.51
C ASN A 468 -7.40 0.93 -6.72
N ILE A 469 -7.51 1.34 -7.98
CA ILE A 469 -8.00 2.67 -8.34
C ILE A 469 -9.46 2.55 -8.74
N VAL A 470 -10.33 3.30 -8.07
CA VAL A 470 -11.74 3.41 -8.41
C VAL A 470 -11.97 4.80 -8.98
N ILE A 471 -12.52 4.89 -10.19
CA ILE A 471 -12.96 6.15 -10.79
C ILE A 471 -14.46 6.06 -11.03
N LYS A 472 -15.23 7.02 -10.54
CA LYS A 472 -16.68 7.01 -10.67
C LYS A 472 -17.29 8.37 -10.97
N ASN A 473 -18.41 8.37 -11.70
CA ASN A 473 -19.23 9.55 -12.00
C ASN A 473 -18.47 10.70 -12.72
N ILE A 474 -17.61 10.36 -13.68
CA ILE A 474 -16.72 11.33 -14.37
C ILE A 474 -16.68 11.03 -15.87
N THR A 475 -16.52 12.07 -16.70
CA THR A 475 -16.06 11.95 -18.09
C THR A 475 -14.55 12.18 -18.19
N ILE A 476 -13.82 11.21 -18.74
CA ILE A 476 -12.40 11.29 -19.11
C ILE A 476 -12.32 11.45 -20.63
N ARG A 477 -11.77 12.56 -21.11
CA ARG A 477 -11.80 12.88 -22.54
C ARG A 477 -10.54 13.50 -23.10
N TRP A 478 -10.43 13.39 -24.42
CA TRP A 478 -9.45 14.07 -25.27
C TRP A 478 -8.00 13.69 -25.03
N GLY A 479 -7.70 12.61 -24.30
CA GLY A 479 -6.33 12.16 -24.13
C GLY A 479 -5.65 11.81 -25.46
N ASN A 480 -4.46 12.35 -25.72
CA ASN A 480 -3.69 12.12 -26.95
C ASN A 480 -2.26 11.73 -26.59
N SER A 481 -1.87 10.47 -26.80
CA SER A 481 -0.53 9.98 -26.42
C SER A 481 0.47 9.90 -27.58
N ILE A 482 0.11 10.38 -28.77
CA ILE A 482 0.91 10.21 -30.01
C ILE A 482 2.03 11.23 -30.14
N ASP A 483 1.86 12.42 -29.56
CA ASP A 483 2.84 13.51 -29.68
C ASP A 483 3.84 13.55 -28.51
N ILE A 484 4.00 12.43 -27.78
CA ILE A 484 4.93 12.30 -26.65
C ILE A 484 6.25 11.69 -27.16
N PRO A 485 7.37 12.44 -27.22
CA PRO A 485 8.65 11.91 -27.68
C PRO A 485 9.16 10.78 -26.78
N ASN A 486 9.72 9.71 -27.37
CA ASN A 486 10.44 8.62 -26.69
C ASN A 486 9.63 7.73 -25.71
N VAL A 487 8.30 7.73 -25.81
CA VAL A 487 7.44 6.86 -24.98
C VAL A 487 6.57 5.98 -25.89
N VAL A 488 6.40 4.70 -25.57
CA VAL A 488 5.42 3.85 -26.27
C VAL A 488 4.01 4.43 -26.05
N SER A 489 3.42 4.98 -27.12
CA SER A 489 2.18 5.78 -27.13
C SER A 489 0.90 4.95 -26.94
N ASN A 490 0.78 4.19 -25.86
CA ASN A 490 -0.39 3.36 -25.58
C ASN A 490 -1.37 4.07 -24.63
N GLY A 491 -2.67 3.88 -24.84
CA GLY A 491 -3.71 4.46 -23.99
C GLY A 491 -3.88 5.96 -24.25
N GLY A 492 -4.91 6.37 -24.98
CA GLY A 492 -5.10 7.78 -25.29
C GLY A 492 -5.61 8.52 -24.07
N ASN A 493 -6.69 8.02 -23.47
CA ASN A 493 -7.20 8.56 -22.20
C ASN A 493 -6.50 7.92 -20.99
N ILE A 494 -6.42 6.59 -20.96
CA ILE A 494 -5.95 5.83 -19.80
C ILE A 494 -4.94 4.76 -20.21
N TYR A 495 -3.78 4.77 -19.57
CA TYR A 495 -2.83 3.66 -19.59
C TYR A 495 -2.78 2.99 -18.22
N ILE A 496 -2.88 1.66 -18.18
CA ILE A 496 -2.80 0.87 -16.94
C ILE A 496 -1.75 -0.24 -17.08
N GLU A 497 -0.92 -0.40 -16.05
CA GLU A 497 0.04 -1.48 -15.91
C GLU A 497 0.15 -1.96 -14.46
N ASN A 498 0.16 -3.28 -14.25
CA ASN A 498 0.38 -3.91 -12.93
C ASN A 498 -0.52 -3.35 -11.82
N SER A 499 -1.76 -2.99 -12.14
CA SER A 499 -2.70 -2.32 -11.23
C SER A 499 -4.10 -2.91 -11.37
N ALA A 500 -5.04 -2.51 -10.52
CA ALA A 500 -6.46 -2.77 -10.72
C ALA A 500 -7.22 -1.45 -10.93
N LEU A 501 -8.15 -1.43 -11.88
CA LEU A 501 -8.96 -0.26 -12.21
C LEU A 501 -10.44 -0.63 -12.21
N THR A 502 -11.21 0.05 -11.38
CA THR A 502 -12.67 0.02 -11.40
C THR A 502 -13.19 1.32 -11.99
N LEU A 503 -14.05 1.22 -13.00
CA LEU A 503 -14.79 2.34 -13.59
C LEU A 503 -16.28 2.14 -13.32
N GLU A 504 -16.94 3.10 -12.68
CA GLU A 504 -18.37 3.05 -12.36
C GLU A 504 -19.06 4.33 -12.85
N ASN A 505 -19.99 4.21 -13.80
CA ASN A 505 -20.67 5.38 -14.38
C ASN A 505 -19.67 6.42 -14.93
N VAL A 506 -18.77 5.95 -15.79
CA VAL A 506 -17.70 6.76 -16.39
C VAL A 506 -17.85 6.80 -17.90
N ILE A 507 -17.55 7.94 -18.50
CA ILE A 507 -17.40 8.07 -19.95
C ILE A 507 -15.91 8.20 -20.27
N VAL A 508 -15.39 7.36 -21.17
CA VAL A 508 -14.03 7.47 -21.72
C VAL A 508 -14.14 7.72 -23.22
N GLN A 509 -13.89 8.96 -23.64
CA GLN A 509 -14.17 9.34 -25.02
C GLN A 509 -13.08 10.15 -25.71
N ASP A 510 -13.13 10.13 -27.05
CA ASP A 510 -12.30 10.98 -27.91
C ASP A 510 -10.79 10.84 -27.67
N GLY A 511 -10.33 9.68 -27.18
CA GLY A 511 -8.93 9.38 -26.93
C GLY A 511 -8.20 8.98 -28.21
N LYS A 512 -6.90 9.28 -28.29
CA LYS A 512 -6.05 8.99 -29.44
C LYS A 512 -4.72 8.39 -29.00
N ALA A 513 -4.36 7.23 -29.54
CA ALA A 513 -3.11 6.52 -29.20
C ALA A 513 -2.55 5.68 -30.35
N TYR A 514 -1.37 5.11 -30.17
CA TYR A 514 -0.82 4.07 -31.04
C TYR A 514 -1.58 2.75 -30.87
N ARG A 515 -1.89 2.33 -29.64
CA ARG A 515 -2.77 1.18 -29.30
C ARG A 515 -3.69 1.57 -28.15
N GLY A 516 -4.91 1.05 -28.13
CA GLY A 516 -5.87 1.36 -27.08
C GLY A 516 -6.22 2.84 -27.11
N GLY A 517 -6.89 3.30 -28.16
CA GLY A 517 -7.21 4.72 -28.36
C GLY A 517 -7.88 5.33 -27.13
N GLY A 518 -8.79 4.61 -26.48
CA GLY A 518 -9.34 5.00 -25.19
C GLY A 518 -8.46 4.50 -24.05
N ILE A 519 -8.42 3.18 -23.88
CA ILE A 519 -7.80 2.52 -22.74
C ILE A 519 -6.81 1.44 -23.20
N TYR A 520 -5.65 1.41 -22.56
CA TYR A 520 -4.68 0.31 -22.69
C TYR A 520 -4.45 -0.37 -21.35
N ILE A 521 -4.66 -1.69 -21.28
CA ILE A 521 -4.49 -2.51 -20.09
C ILE A 521 -3.32 -3.48 -20.28
N ASN A 522 -2.38 -3.46 -19.33
CA ASN A 522 -1.15 -4.26 -19.36
C ASN A 522 -0.94 -5.04 -18.04
N GLY A 523 -1.62 -6.17 -17.90
CA GLY A 523 -1.58 -7.02 -16.69
C GLY A 523 -2.34 -6.45 -15.50
N THR A 524 -2.93 -7.36 -14.71
CA THR A 524 -3.65 -7.04 -13.48
C THR A 524 -2.80 -7.36 -12.26
N ARG A 525 -2.80 -6.52 -11.22
CA ARG A 525 -2.03 -6.80 -10.00
C ARG A 525 -2.49 -8.11 -9.32
N ASN A 526 -1.58 -9.07 -9.12
CA ASN A 526 -1.88 -10.43 -8.62
C ASN A 526 -2.25 -10.56 -7.12
N SER A 527 -2.52 -9.47 -6.38
CA SER A 527 -2.87 -9.54 -4.95
C SER A 527 -4.39 -9.54 -4.73
N GLY A 528 -4.91 -10.55 -4.02
CA GLY A 528 -6.27 -10.51 -3.45
C GLY A 528 -7.44 -10.69 -4.42
N GLY A 529 -7.24 -11.33 -5.58
CA GLY A 529 -8.32 -11.56 -6.57
C GLY A 529 -8.74 -10.29 -7.32
N ALA A 530 -7.88 -9.28 -7.36
CA ALA A 530 -8.13 -8.03 -8.05
C ALA A 530 -8.38 -8.24 -9.56
N LYS A 531 -9.27 -7.44 -10.13
CA LYS A 531 -9.65 -7.43 -11.56
C LYS A 531 -9.90 -6.00 -12.01
N HIS A 532 -9.72 -5.74 -13.29
CA HIS A 532 -10.31 -4.54 -13.89
C HIS A 532 -11.82 -4.74 -13.99
N HIS A 533 -12.59 -3.73 -13.61
CA HIS A 533 -14.05 -3.84 -13.58
C HIS A 533 -14.70 -2.56 -14.11
N PHE A 534 -15.31 -2.64 -15.29
CA PHE A 534 -15.99 -1.52 -15.92
C PHE A 534 -17.50 -1.78 -15.88
N THR A 535 -18.23 -0.94 -15.15
CA THR A 535 -19.68 -1.05 -14.98
C THR A 535 -20.35 0.27 -15.29
N ASN A 536 -21.48 0.23 -16.00
CA ASN A 536 -22.18 1.42 -16.48
C ASN A 536 -21.24 2.40 -17.22
N THR A 537 -20.27 1.88 -17.97
CA THR A 537 -19.23 2.70 -18.61
C THR A 537 -19.52 2.88 -20.09
N LEU A 538 -19.32 4.09 -20.62
CA LEU A 538 -19.35 4.38 -22.06
C LEU A 538 -17.92 4.60 -22.55
N ILE A 539 -17.46 3.79 -23.51
CA ILE A 539 -16.15 3.95 -24.15
C ILE A 539 -16.42 4.28 -25.62
N SER A 540 -16.24 5.55 -26.01
CA SER A 540 -16.73 6.02 -27.31
C SER A 540 -15.82 6.95 -28.09
N ASN A 541 -15.94 6.92 -29.41
CA ASN A 541 -15.22 7.84 -30.32
C ASN A 541 -13.69 7.83 -30.15
N ASN A 542 -13.12 6.76 -29.60
CA ASN A 542 -11.69 6.65 -29.42
C ASN A 542 -11.01 6.09 -30.67
N GLN A 543 -9.77 6.51 -30.90
CA GLN A 543 -9.02 6.18 -32.11
C GLN A 543 -7.63 5.61 -31.81
N SER A 544 -7.37 4.42 -32.33
CA SER A 544 -6.01 3.90 -32.48
C SER A 544 -5.46 4.28 -33.86
N THR A 545 -4.25 4.85 -33.92
CA THR A 545 -3.68 5.43 -35.14
C THR A 545 -2.81 4.49 -35.95
N ALA A 546 -2.26 3.44 -35.35
CA ALA A 546 -1.38 2.51 -36.05
C ALA A 546 -1.42 1.07 -35.51
N GLY A 547 -1.86 0.86 -34.27
CA GLY A 547 -2.07 -0.44 -33.66
C GLY A 547 -3.55 -0.80 -33.48
N SER A 548 -3.81 -1.94 -32.85
CA SER A 548 -5.16 -2.45 -32.59
C SER A 548 -5.82 -1.78 -31.38
N GLY A 549 -7.12 -2.02 -31.18
CA GLY A 549 -7.87 -1.55 -30.01
C GLY A 549 -8.23 -0.07 -30.11
N GLY A 550 -9.26 0.28 -30.89
CA GLY A 550 -9.74 1.66 -30.97
C GLY A 550 -10.25 2.16 -29.61
N GLY A 551 -11.16 1.41 -29.00
CA GLY A 551 -11.67 1.66 -27.66
C GLY A 551 -10.71 1.13 -26.60
N LEU A 552 -10.53 -0.20 -26.60
CA LEU A 552 -9.70 -0.91 -25.62
C LEU A 552 -8.66 -1.80 -26.29
N PHE A 553 -7.45 -1.78 -25.74
CA PHE A 553 -6.43 -2.79 -25.97
C PHE A 553 -6.12 -3.48 -24.65
N VAL A 554 -6.20 -4.81 -24.62
CA VAL A 554 -6.00 -5.61 -23.41
C VAL A 554 -4.91 -6.64 -23.65
N THR A 555 -3.89 -6.59 -22.81
CA THR A 555 -2.80 -7.57 -22.78
C THR A 555 -2.45 -7.94 -21.36
N SER A 556 -1.87 -9.13 -21.20
CA SER A 556 -1.15 -9.54 -19.99
C SER A 556 0.31 -9.09 -20.12
N ASN A 557 1.13 -9.36 -19.11
CA ASN A 557 2.55 -9.02 -19.18
C ASN A 557 3.43 -10.12 -18.61
N ARG A 558 4.74 -9.90 -18.57
CA ARG A 558 5.71 -10.88 -18.07
C ARG A 558 5.41 -11.38 -16.66
N TYR A 559 4.76 -10.56 -15.84
CA TYR A 559 4.56 -10.80 -14.42
C TYR A 559 3.13 -11.23 -14.10
N ASN A 560 2.15 -10.71 -14.83
CA ASN A 560 0.76 -10.70 -14.41
C ASN A 560 -0.20 -11.19 -15.50
N VAL A 561 -1.17 -12.01 -15.11
CA VAL A 561 -2.37 -12.31 -15.89
C VAL A 561 -3.26 -11.06 -15.96
N THR A 562 -4.18 -11.02 -16.92
CA THR A 562 -5.17 -9.94 -16.98
C THR A 562 -6.55 -10.49 -16.71
N HIS A 563 -7.28 -9.89 -15.76
CA HIS A 563 -8.68 -10.15 -15.51
C HIS A 563 -9.49 -8.88 -15.78
N LEU A 564 -10.41 -8.93 -16.73
CA LEU A 564 -11.29 -7.81 -17.08
C LEU A 564 -12.75 -8.26 -17.06
N LEU A 565 -13.56 -7.57 -16.27
CA LEU A 565 -15.02 -7.67 -16.27
C LEU A 565 -15.61 -6.37 -16.82
N ILE A 566 -16.38 -6.47 -17.90
CA ILE A 566 -17.20 -5.39 -18.43
C ILE A 566 -18.66 -5.77 -18.23
N GLU A 567 -19.46 -4.91 -17.61
CA GLU A 567 -20.88 -5.13 -17.45
C GLU A 567 -21.71 -3.87 -17.63
N LYS A 568 -22.95 -4.01 -18.11
CA LYS A 568 -23.91 -2.90 -18.26
C LYS A 568 -23.35 -1.70 -19.03
N SER A 569 -22.42 -1.95 -19.95
CA SER A 569 -21.56 -0.93 -20.55
C SER A 569 -21.77 -0.83 -22.06
N THR A 570 -21.30 0.27 -22.64
CA THR A 570 -21.39 0.54 -24.08
C THR A 570 -20.03 0.88 -24.66
N ILE A 571 -19.62 0.16 -25.69
CA ILE A 571 -18.38 0.39 -26.42
C ILE A 571 -18.78 0.76 -27.85
N SER A 572 -18.74 2.05 -28.19
CA SER A 572 -19.33 2.53 -29.43
C SER A 572 -18.48 3.51 -30.25
N ASN A 573 -18.61 3.45 -31.57
CA ASN A 573 -17.99 4.40 -32.50
C ASN A 573 -16.45 4.51 -32.33
N ASN A 574 -15.80 3.50 -31.76
CA ASN A 574 -14.36 3.48 -31.66
C ASN A 574 -13.76 2.95 -32.94
N ARG A 575 -12.59 3.44 -33.33
CA ARG A 575 -11.97 3.05 -34.60
C ARG A 575 -10.48 2.79 -34.49
N THR A 576 -10.00 1.90 -35.35
CA THR A 576 -8.57 1.85 -35.70
C THR A 576 -8.35 2.62 -37.02
N GLN A 577 -7.15 3.10 -37.32
CA GLN A 577 -6.93 3.93 -38.51
C GLN A 577 -6.29 3.17 -39.68
N VAL A 578 -5.63 2.03 -39.42
CA VAL A 578 -4.81 1.33 -40.41
C VAL A 578 -5.51 0.05 -40.90
N TYR A 579 -5.31 -0.30 -42.16
CA TYR A 579 -6.00 -1.42 -42.83
C TYR A 579 -5.60 -2.83 -42.35
N LYS A 580 -4.65 -2.96 -41.42
CA LYS A 580 -4.25 -4.25 -40.78
C LYS A 580 -4.56 -4.32 -39.29
N THR A 581 -5.11 -3.26 -38.71
CA THR A 581 -5.38 -3.20 -37.27
C THR A 581 -6.74 -3.79 -36.94
N LEU A 582 -6.81 -4.41 -35.76
CA LEU A 582 -7.93 -5.23 -35.33
C LEU A 582 -8.62 -4.58 -34.12
N GLY A 583 -9.87 -4.96 -33.85
CA GLY A 583 -10.54 -4.59 -32.61
C GLY A 583 -10.88 -3.10 -32.53
N GLY A 584 -11.92 -2.66 -33.22
CA GLY A 584 -12.38 -1.27 -33.15
C GLY A 584 -12.84 -0.93 -31.74
N GLY A 585 -13.72 -1.75 -31.17
CA GLY A 585 -14.16 -1.69 -29.79
C GLY A 585 -13.14 -2.28 -28.83
N LEU A 586 -12.94 -3.60 -28.89
CA LEU A 586 -12.04 -4.34 -27.99
C LEU A 586 -11.04 -5.19 -28.78
N PHE A 587 -9.76 -5.08 -28.44
CA PHE A 587 -8.71 -5.97 -28.88
C PHE A 587 -8.05 -6.68 -27.69
N VAL A 588 -7.83 -8.00 -27.80
CA VAL A 588 -7.20 -8.82 -26.76
C VAL A 588 -6.02 -9.59 -27.33
N GLU A 589 -4.84 -9.46 -26.73
CA GLU A 589 -3.65 -10.22 -27.10
C GLU A 589 -2.80 -10.52 -25.86
N PRO A 590 -2.59 -11.79 -25.48
CA PRO A 590 -1.80 -12.13 -24.31
C PRO A 590 -0.30 -11.87 -24.56
N TYR A 591 0.45 -11.64 -23.49
CA TYR A 591 1.90 -11.66 -23.51
C TYR A 591 2.42 -13.09 -23.57
N LYS A 592 3.35 -13.32 -24.50
CA LYS A 592 4.16 -14.53 -24.60
C LYS A 592 5.60 -14.14 -24.94
N ASN A 593 6.56 -14.64 -24.19
CA ASN A 593 7.97 -14.45 -24.47
C ASN A 593 8.38 -15.35 -25.65
N ASN A 594 8.91 -14.75 -26.73
CA ASN A 594 9.28 -15.50 -27.92
C ASN A 594 10.45 -16.47 -27.72
N THR A 595 11.29 -16.25 -26.71
CA THR A 595 12.46 -17.11 -26.41
C THR A 595 12.09 -18.24 -25.45
N THR A 596 11.48 -17.92 -24.30
CA THR A 596 11.16 -18.91 -23.26
C THR A 596 9.83 -19.62 -23.48
N GLN A 597 8.99 -19.10 -24.38
CA GLN A 597 7.60 -19.54 -24.61
C GLN A 597 6.67 -19.35 -23.40
N GLU A 598 7.17 -18.79 -22.29
CA GLU A 598 6.38 -18.43 -21.13
C GLU A 598 5.47 -17.24 -21.43
N GLY A 599 4.23 -17.29 -20.97
CA GLY A 599 3.27 -16.21 -21.12
C GLY A 599 2.36 -16.07 -19.92
N LYS A 600 1.43 -15.12 -20.00
CA LYS A 600 0.38 -14.92 -19.01
C LYS A 600 -0.97 -14.82 -19.70
N ALA A 601 -2.00 -15.39 -19.08
CA ALA A 601 -3.33 -15.46 -19.67
C ALA A 601 -4.06 -14.11 -19.66
N CYS A 602 -4.99 -13.94 -20.60
CA CYS A 602 -6.02 -12.91 -20.58
C CYS A 602 -7.39 -13.54 -20.35
N ASN A 603 -8.09 -13.11 -19.30
CA ASN A 603 -9.42 -13.59 -18.91
C ASN A 603 -10.41 -12.43 -18.96
N ILE A 604 -11.26 -12.44 -19.99
CA ILE A 604 -12.18 -11.35 -20.30
C ILE A 604 -13.61 -11.85 -20.18
N THR A 605 -14.42 -11.13 -19.43
CA THR A 605 -15.86 -11.39 -19.29
C THR A 605 -16.63 -10.13 -19.64
N VAL A 606 -17.61 -10.25 -20.53
CA VAL A 606 -18.51 -9.16 -20.94
C VAL A 606 -19.94 -9.61 -20.71
N LEU A 607 -20.68 -8.84 -19.92
CA LEU A 607 -22.05 -9.13 -19.51
C LEU A 607 -22.99 -7.96 -19.85
N ASN A 608 -24.18 -8.23 -20.38
CA ASN A 608 -25.23 -7.20 -20.52
C ASN A 608 -24.72 -5.89 -21.16
N SER A 609 -23.90 -5.98 -22.21
CA SER A 609 -23.22 -4.81 -22.77
C SER A 609 -23.42 -4.71 -24.28
N THR A 610 -23.30 -3.49 -24.80
CA THR A 610 -23.53 -3.19 -26.22
C THR A 610 -22.23 -2.73 -26.91
N PHE A 611 -21.90 -3.35 -28.04
CA PHE A 611 -20.83 -2.94 -28.96
C PHE A 611 -21.46 -2.45 -30.26
N TYR A 612 -21.33 -1.15 -30.55
CA TYR A 612 -22.07 -0.51 -31.64
C TYR A 612 -21.21 0.41 -32.52
N GLY A 613 -21.33 0.30 -33.83
CA GLY A 613 -20.76 1.30 -34.74
C GLY A 613 -19.22 1.38 -34.73
N ASN A 614 -18.53 0.43 -34.11
CA ASN A 614 -17.07 0.43 -34.08
C ASN A 614 -16.50 0.07 -35.47
N GLN A 615 -15.27 0.50 -35.73
CA GLN A 615 -14.63 0.36 -37.05
C GLN A 615 -13.20 -0.20 -36.94
N ALA A 616 -12.90 -1.25 -37.70
CA ALA A 616 -11.53 -1.77 -37.83
C ALA A 616 -11.37 -2.52 -39.15
N ALA A 617 -10.16 -3.00 -39.48
CA ALA A 617 -10.00 -3.87 -40.64
C ALA A 617 -10.79 -5.17 -40.43
N ASN A 618 -10.61 -5.79 -39.26
CA ASN A 618 -11.33 -6.99 -38.83
C ASN A 618 -11.65 -6.92 -37.34
N GLY A 619 -12.74 -7.58 -36.95
CA GLY A 619 -13.28 -7.62 -35.58
C GLY A 619 -13.52 -6.22 -35.03
N ALA A 620 -14.22 -5.40 -35.81
CA ALA A 620 -14.53 -4.03 -35.44
C ALA A 620 -15.23 -3.95 -34.06
N GLY A 621 -16.11 -4.90 -33.72
CA GLY A 621 -16.61 -5.06 -32.35
C GLY A 621 -15.52 -5.59 -31.41
N ILE A 622 -15.19 -6.88 -31.56
CA ILE A 622 -14.20 -7.59 -30.74
C ILE A 622 -13.21 -8.32 -31.64
N ALA A 623 -11.92 -8.23 -31.32
CA ALA A 623 -10.90 -9.02 -31.97
C ALA A 623 -9.86 -9.58 -31.01
N THR A 624 -9.19 -10.66 -31.44
CA THR A 624 -7.99 -11.17 -30.77
C THR A 624 -6.76 -11.10 -31.68
N GLY A 625 -5.60 -11.06 -31.04
CA GLY A 625 -4.29 -11.00 -31.70
C GLY A 625 -3.77 -12.34 -32.22
N TYR A 626 -2.49 -12.35 -32.59
CA TYR A 626 -1.82 -13.48 -33.23
C TYR A 626 -1.03 -14.35 -32.24
N VAL A 627 -0.97 -13.95 -30.98
CA VAL A 627 -0.19 -14.65 -29.96
C VAL A 627 -0.92 -15.91 -29.49
N ASP A 628 -0.30 -17.07 -29.70
CA ASP A 628 -0.82 -18.35 -29.24
C ASP A 628 -0.46 -18.59 -27.77
N PHE A 629 -1.30 -18.05 -26.89
CA PHE A 629 -1.26 -18.26 -25.45
C PHE A 629 -2.67 -18.19 -24.88
N GLU A 630 -2.87 -18.75 -23.67
CA GLU A 630 -4.18 -18.87 -23.04
C GLU A 630 -4.94 -17.53 -23.02
N THR A 631 -6.09 -17.50 -23.70
CA THR A 631 -6.98 -16.34 -23.73
C THR A 631 -8.41 -16.82 -23.64
N ASN A 632 -9.10 -16.43 -22.57
CA ASN A 632 -10.47 -16.85 -22.29
C ASN A 632 -11.40 -15.64 -22.44
N ILE A 633 -12.36 -15.71 -23.36
CA ILE A 633 -13.35 -14.65 -23.61
C ILE A 633 -14.76 -15.20 -23.40
N THR A 634 -15.46 -14.64 -22.41
CA THR A 634 -16.83 -15.02 -22.04
C THR A 634 -17.79 -13.88 -22.36
N LEU A 635 -18.73 -14.13 -23.25
CA LEU A 635 -19.76 -13.17 -23.68
C LEU A 635 -21.14 -13.71 -23.28
N ILE A 636 -21.83 -13.00 -22.39
CA ILE A 636 -23.17 -13.35 -21.93
C ILE A 636 -24.11 -12.16 -22.06
N ASN A 637 -25.26 -12.34 -22.71
CA ASN A 637 -26.29 -11.31 -22.85
C ASN A 637 -25.79 -10.00 -23.50
N ASN A 638 -24.96 -10.07 -24.53
CA ASN A 638 -24.43 -8.86 -25.18
C ASN A 638 -25.13 -8.58 -26.51
N THR A 639 -25.09 -7.32 -26.92
CA THR A 639 -25.50 -6.89 -28.27
C THR A 639 -24.29 -6.34 -29.01
N ILE A 640 -23.78 -7.08 -30.00
CA ILE A 640 -22.67 -6.69 -30.87
C ILE A 640 -23.23 -6.44 -32.25
N ALA A 641 -23.53 -5.19 -32.57
CA ALA A 641 -24.25 -4.85 -33.79
C ALA A 641 -23.74 -3.61 -34.51
N PHE A 642 -23.99 -3.56 -35.82
CA PHE A 642 -23.65 -2.41 -36.68
C PHE A 642 -22.17 -2.03 -36.67
N ASN A 643 -21.27 -2.96 -36.34
CA ASN A 643 -19.83 -2.73 -36.43
C ASN A 643 -19.36 -2.95 -37.88
N ASN A 644 -18.37 -2.18 -38.34
CA ASN A 644 -17.99 -2.11 -39.75
C ASN A 644 -16.50 -2.37 -39.99
N GLY A 645 -16.20 -3.17 -41.00
CA GLY A 645 -14.88 -3.36 -41.60
C GLY A 645 -14.43 -2.13 -42.39
N PHE A 646 -13.13 -2.00 -42.67
CA PHE A 646 -12.65 -1.06 -43.71
C PHE A 646 -12.76 -1.70 -45.09
N ALA A 647 -13.33 -0.97 -46.05
CA ALA A 647 -13.21 -1.30 -47.47
C ALA A 647 -11.91 -0.71 -48.01
N SER A 648 -10.87 -1.54 -48.17
CA SER A 648 -9.67 -1.18 -48.92
C SER A 648 -9.17 -2.39 -49.69
N ASP A 649 -8.62 -2.21 -50.89
CA ASP A 649 -8.23 -3.33 -51.76
C ASP A 649 -7.28 -4.33 -51.07
N ASN A 650 -6.45 -3.86 -50.14
CA ASN A 650 -5.45 -4.64 -49.40
C ASN A 650 -5.89 -5.14 -48.01
N ALA A 651 -7.15 -4.93 -47.59
CA ALA A 651 -7.63 -5.42 -46.30
C ALA A 651 -7.84 -6.94 -46.31
N GLU A 652 -7.27 -7.65 -45.33
CA GLU A 652 -7.51 -9.08 -45.14
C GLU A 652 -9.00 -9.36 -44.88
N ALA A 653 -9.52 -10.46 -45.40
CA ALA A 653 -10.88 -10.90 -45.11
C ALA A 653 -11.08 -11.19 -43.62
N GLY A 654 -12.25 -10.81 -43.11
CA GLY A 654 -12.67 -11.07 -41.75
C GLY A 654 -13.98 -10.37 -41.39
N SER A 655 -14.59 -10.88 -40.33
CA SER A 655 -15.85 -10.42 -39.76
C SER A 655 -15.69 -9.08 -39.06
N ALA A 656 -16.74 -8.27 -39.05
CA ALA A 656 -16.74 -7.00 -38.32
C ALA A 656 -17.28 -7.13 -36.89
N GLY A 657 -18.09 -8.15 -36.58
CA GLY A 657 -18.58 -8.37 -35.21
C GLY A 657 -17.46 -8.91 -34.31
N ILE A 658 -17.18 -10.21 -34.42
CA ILE A 658 -16.11 -10.89 -33.67
C ILE A 658 -15.12 -11.52 -34.66
N SER A 659 -13.84 -11.17 -34.60
CA SER A 659 -12.80 -11.77 -35.45
C SER A 659 -11.61 -12.27 -34.62
N VAL A 660 -11.24 -13.52 -34.84
CA VAL A 660 -10.07 -14.14 -34.19
C VAL A 660 -9.02 -14.50 -35.24
N LYS A 661 -7.75 -14.31 -34.89
CA LYS A 661 -6.61 -14.80 -35.66
C LYS A 661 -6.10 -16.12 -35.08
N VAL A 662 -5.68 -17.02 -35.97
CA VAL A 662 -5.63 -18.49 -35.79
C VAL A 662 -4.63 -18.92 -34.71
N THR A 663 -5.09 -19.15 -33.48
CA THR A 663 -4.30 -19.78 -32.42
C THR A 663 -5.16 -20.72 -31.56
N PRO A 664 -4.71 -21.97 -31.31
CA PRO A 664 -5.49 -23.00 -30.58
C PRO A 664 -5.71 -22.69 -29.11
N SER A 665 -4.96 -21.76 -28.51
CA SER A 665 -5.05 -21.42 -27.08
C SER A 665 -6.14 -20.41 -26.72
N ILE A 666 -6.92 -19.93 -27.70
CA ILE A 666 -8.04 -19.02 -27.46
C ILE A 666 -9.31 -19.84 -27.21
N THR A 667 -10.02 -19.50 -26.13
CA THR A 667 -11.32 -20.09 -25.77
C THR A 667 -12.41 -19.03 -25.74
N PHE A 668 -13.55 -19.31 -26.39
CA PHE A 668 -14.75 -18.48 -26.36
C PHE A 668 -15.93 -19.18 -25.69
N THR A 669 -16.71 -18.44 -24.92
CA THR A 669 -18.05 -18.83 -24.45
C THR A 669 -19.06 -17.79 -24.92
N LEU A 670 -20.13 -18.22 -25.59
CA LEU A 670 -21.18 -17.36 -26.15
C LEU A 670 -22.55 -17.81 -25.61
N ILE A 671 -23.18 -17.01 -24.76
CA ILE A 671 -24.52 -17.31 -24.22
C ILE A 671 -25.43 -16.11 -24.41
N ASN A 672 -26.61 -16.30 -25.01
CA ASN A 672 -27.64 -15.26 -25.13
C ASN A 672 -27.15 -13.96 -25.82
N ASN A 673 -26.26 -14.02 -26.81
CA ASN A 673 -25.78 -12.80 -27.48
C ASN A 673 -26.51 -12.52 -28.79
N ILE A 674 -26.80 -11.24 -29.06
CA ILE A 674 -27.10 -10.76 -30.41
C ILE A 674 -25.78 -10.35 -31.04
N ILE A 675 -25.36 -11.03 -32.11
CA ILE A 675 -24.18 -10.69 -32.91
C ILE A 675 -24.65 -10.53 -34.36
N SER A 676 -25.18 -9.35 -34.68
CA SER A 676 -25.97 -9.15 -35.91
C SER A 676 -25.69 -7.79 -36.55
N MET A 677 -25.92 -7.68 -37.84
CA MET A 677 -25.83 -6.49 -38.67
C MET A 677 -24.41 -5.92 -38.73
N ASN A 678 -23.40 -6.75 -38.50
CA ASN A 678 -22.00 -6.35 -38.62
C ASN A 678 -21.52 -6.57 -40.05
N LYS A 679 -20.90 -5.56 -40.66
CA LYS A 679 -20.47 -5.60 -42.08
C LYS A 679 -18.96 -5.76 -42.20
N GLY A 680 -18.50 -6.94 -42.58
CA GLY A 680 -17.08 -7.27 -42.76
C GLY A 680 -16.75 -7.61 -44.20
N ARG A 681 -15.49 -8.02 -44.45
CA ARG A 681 -15.02 -8.40 -45.78
C ARG A 681 -14.91 -9.92 -45.89
N LEU A 682 -15.66 -10.52 -46.81
CA LEU A 682 -15.53 -11.96 -47.10
C LEU A 682 -14.31 -12.24 -47.99
N TRP A 683 -13.80 -13.47 -47.92
CA TRP A 683 -12.68 -13.89 -48.76
C TRP A 683 -13.05 -13.78 -50.25
N GLY A 684 -12.20 -13.10 -51.03
CA GLY A 684 -12.42 -12.89 -52.46
C GLY A 684 -13.50 -11.87 -52.83
N LYS A 685 -14.03 -11.10 -51.87
CA LYS A 685 -15.03 -10.03 -52.09
C LYS A 685 -14.41 -8.65 -51.87
N ASN A 686 -14.84 -7.66 -52.64
CA ASN A 686 -14.39 -6.26 -52.50
C ASN A 686 -15.38 -5.39 -51.73
N GLU A 687 -16.66 -5.74 -51.73
CA GLU A 687 -17.70 -5.04 -50.97
C GLU A 687 -17.82 -5.62 -49.56
N LEU A 688 -18.23 -4.77 -48.62
CA LEU A 688 -18.56 -5.20 -47.27
C LEU A 688 -19.95 -5.84 -47.28
N GLU A 689 -20.02 -7.07 -46.78
CA GLU A 689 -21.26 -7.84 -46.63
C GLU A 689 -21.49 -8.16 -45.14
N TYR A 690 -22.68 -8.62 -44.78
CA TYR A 690 -22.92 -9.06 -43.41
C TYR A 690 -21.98 -10.22 -43.04
N TYR A 691 -21.13 -10.00 -42.05
CA TYR A 691 -20.16 -10.97 -41.57
C TYR A 691 -19.93 -10.78 -40.08
N ASP A 692 -20.75 -11.48 -39.30
CA ASP A 692 -20.86 -11.31 -37.85
C ASP A 692 -19.68 -11.92 -37.09
N MET A 693 -19.21 -13.10 -37.50
CA MET A 693 -18.23 -13.84 -36.71
C MET A 693 -17.29 -14.72 -37.54
N SER A 694 -16.02 -14.73 -37.13
CA SER A 694 -14.98 -15.63 -37.63
C SER A 694 -14.10 -16.11 -36.48
N LEU A 695 -14.16 -17.40 -36.15
CA LEU A 695 -13.46 -18.04 -35.02
C LEU A 695 -12.46 -19.11 -35.50
N SER A 696 -11.69 -18.82 -36.55
CA SER A 696 -10.75 -19.79 -37.10
C SER A 696 -9.68 -20.22 -36.08
N GLY A 697 -9.55 -21.52 -35.85
CA GLY A 697 -8.54 -22.11 -34.97
C GLY A 697 -8.81 -21.99 -33.47
N VAL A 698 -10.02 -21.61 -33.07
CA VAL A 698 -10.41 -21.33 -31.67
C VAL A 698 -11.13 -22.51 -31.04
N LYS A 699 -11.00 -22.67 -29.73
CA LYS A 699 -11.88 -23.54 -28.93
C LYS A 699 -13.15 -22.80 -28.53
N LEU A 700 -14.29 -23.15 -29.12
CA LEU A 700 -15.59 -22.65 -28.64
C LEU A 700 -16.09 -23.59 -27.54
N SER A 701 -16.02 -23.17 -26.27
CA SER A 701 -16.39 -24.03 -25.14
C SER A 701 -17.90 -24.21 -25.00
N GLN A 702 -18.67 -23.19 -25.36
CA GLN A 702 -20.12 -23.20 -25.32
C GLN A 702 -20.69 -22.09 -26.23
N ALA A 703 -21.79 -22.38 -26.89
CA ALA A 703 -22.48 -21.44 -27.77
C ALA A 703 -23.99 -21.70 -27.75
N ASP A 704 -24.72 -21.02 -26.89
CA ASP A 704 -26.17 -21.24 -26.71
C ASP A 704 -26.96 -19.95 -26.86
N CYS A 705 -28.11 -20.05 -27.54
CA CYS A 705 -29.09 -18.99 -27.71
C CYS A 705 -28.50 -17.68 -28.26
N ASN A 706 -27.67 -17.75 -29.30
CA ASN A 706 -27.13 -16.54 -29.95
C ASN A 706 -27.86 -16.26 -31.27
N ILE A 707 -27.99 -14.99 -31.65
CA ILE A 707 -28.63 -14.55 -32.91
C ILE A 707 -27.58 -13.96 -33.86
N PHE A 708 -27.59 -14.41 -35.11
CA PHE A 708 -26.70 -13.95 -36.18
C PHE A 708 -27.51 -13.51 -37.43
N THR A 709 -27.00 -12.54 -38.20
CA THR A 709 -27.67 -12.05 -39.42
C THR A 709 -27.80 -13.12 -40.49
N ASN A 710 -26.81 -13.99 -40.63
CA ASN A 710 -26.77 -15.01 -41.67
C ASN A 710 -26.15 -16.33 -41.18
N GLU A 711 -26.12 -17.31 -42.09
CA GLU A 711 -25.64 -18.66 -41.82
C GLU A 711 -24.11 -18.77 -41.69
N LEU A 712 -23.34 -17.72 -41.98
CA LEU A 712 -21.86 -17.83 -41.97
C LEU A 712 -21.32 -18.19 -40.58
N ALA A 713 -21.98 -17.72 -39.53
CA ALA A 713 -21.62 -18.04 -38.15
C ALA A 713 -21.86 -19.52 -37.78
N LYS A 714 -22.78 -20.21 -38.46
CA LYS A 714 -23.15 -21.60 -38.16
C LYS A 714 -21.98 -22.57 -38.30
N HIS A 715 -21.09 -22.33 -39.26
CA HIS A 715 -19.86 -23.09 -39.43
C HIS A 715 -19.01 -23.09 -38.15
N TRP A 716 -18.87 -21.93 -37.52
CA TRP A 716 -18.06 -21.77 -36.31
C TRP A 716 -18.79 -22.28 -35.06
N VAL A 717 -20.07 -21.97 -34.92
CA VAL A 717 -20.86 -22.43 -33.77
C VAL A 717 -20.94 -23.95 -33.72
N GLY A 718 -21.05 -24.63 -34.87
CA GLY A 718 -21.02 -26.09 -34.95
C GLY A 718 -19.73 -26.74 -34.47
N GLN A 719 -18.64 -25.98 -34.30
CA GLN A 719 -17.36 -26.47 -33.76
C GLN A 719 -17.26 -26.38 -32.24
N SER A 720 -18.35 -26.00 -31.56
CA SER A 720 -18.41 -25.95 -30.09
C SER A 720 -18.14 -27.33 -29.47
N THR A 721 -17.42 -27.33 -28.34
CA THR A 721 -17.15 -28.55 -27.56
C THR A 721 -18.39 -29.12 -26.87
N LYS A 722 -19.39 -28.27 -26.62
CA LYS A 722 -20.74 -28.67 -26.18
C LYS A 722 -21.70 -28.53 -27.35
N THR A 723 -22.67 -29.43 -27.45
CA THR A 723 -23.76 -29.35 -28.44
C THR A 723 -24.45 -27.98 -28.33
N PRO A 724 -24.34 -27.09 -29.35
CA PRO A 724 -24.99 -25.79 -29.32
C PRO A 724 -26.52 -25.92 -29.32
N VAL A 725 -27.21 -25.11 -28.52
CA VAL A 725 -28.68 -25.10 -28.44
C VAL A 725 -29.24 -23.70 -28.70
N GLY A 726 -30.39 -23.62 -29.37
CA GLY A 726 -31.18 -22.37 -29.47
C GLY A 726 -30.56 -21.24 -30.28
N ASN A 727 -29.45 -21.45 -30.99
CA ASN A 727 -28.87 -20.43 -31.86
C ASN A 727 -29.71 -20.20 -33.12
N LEU A 728 -29.89 -18.94 -33.49
CA LEU A 728 -30.69 -18.50 -34.63
C LEU A 728 -29.79 -17.91 -35.73
N TYR A 729 -30.02 -18.35 -36.95
CA TYR A 729 -29.33 -17.95 -38.16
C TYR A 729 -30.40 -17.69 -39.24
N GLN A 730 -30.30 -16.58 -39.98
CA GLN A 730 -31.15 -16.12 -41.10
C GLN A 730 -32.18 -15.01 -40.82
N ASP A 731 -31.95 -13.95 -41.60
CA ASP A 731 -32.70 -12.74 -41.95
C ASP A 731 -33.07 -11.77 -40.83
N ASN A 732 -32.42 -10.60 -40.88
CA ASN A 732 -32.61 -9.43 -40.01
C ASN A 732 -34.07 -8.94 -39.94
N GLY A 733 -34.97 -9.44 -40.78
CA GLY A 733 -36.37 -9.04 -40.83
C GLY A 733 -37.19 -9.38 -39.56
N TYR A 734 -36.75 -10.34 -38.74
CA TYR A 734 -37.46 -10.72 -37.51
C TYR A 734 -36.72 -10.36 -36.22
N LEU A 735 -35.45 -10.00 -36.32
CA LEU A 735 -34.72 -9.36 -35.24
C LEU A 735 -35.05 -7.86 -35.28
N LEU A 736 -36.12 -7.47 -34.56
CA LEU A 736 -36.59 -6.08 -34.50
C LEU A 736 -35.73 -5.26 -33.53
N LEU A 737 -34.42 -5.21 -33.80
CA LEU A 737 -33.43 -4.47 -33.04
C LEU A 737 -33.40 -3.01 -33.50
N ALA A 738 -33.35 -2.08 -32.55
CA ALA A 738 -33.11 -0.67 -32.85
C ALA A 738 -31.78 -0.49 -33.60
N ASP A 739 -31.75 0.44 -34.55
CA ASP A 739 -30.57 0.78 -35.36
C ASP A 739 -29.76 1.95 -34.79
N THR A 740 -30.28 2.64 -33.77
CA THR A 740 -29.64 3.75 -33.07
C THR A 740 -29.55 3.49 -31.57
N LEU A 741 -28.42 3.87 -30.97
CA LEU A 741 -28.23 3.87 -29.53
C LEU A 741 -29.13 4.91 -28.85
N LEU A 742 -29.88 4.48 -27.83
CA LEU A 742 -30.74 5.34 -27.01
C LEU A 742 -30.63 4.98 -25.52
N TYR A 743 -30.96 5.94 -24.65
CA TYR A 743 -31.11 5.71 -23.21
C TYR A 743 -32.49 5.11 -22.93
N ASN A 744 -32.64 3.80 -23.13
CA ASN A 744 -33.92 3.09 -22.98
C ASN A 744 -34.32 2.83 -21.50
N GLY A 745 -34.07 3.80 -20.61
CA GLY A 745 -34.34 3.74 -19.17
C GLY A 745 -33.17 3.32 -18.27
N GLY A 746 -31.97 3.11 -18.83
CA GLY A 746 -30.75 2.81 -18.09
C GLY A 746 -29.70 3.92 -18.18
N ILE A 747 -28.60 3.78 -17.41
CA ILE A 747 -27.49 4.75 -17.35
C ILE A 747 -26.62 4.74 -18.62
N THR A 748 -26.57 3.63 -19.34
CA THR A 748 -25.84 3.50 -20.60
C THR A 748 -26.79 3.31 -21.78
N GLN A 749 -26.39 3.84 -22.94
CA GLN A 749 -27.16 3.68 -24.16
C GLN A 749 -27.15 2.23 -24.63
N ASN A 750 -28.26 1.75 -25.17
CA ASN A 750 -28.32 0.40 -25.73
C ASN A 750 -29.24 0.36 -26.95
N LEU A 751 -29.34 -0.81 -27.56
CA LEU A 751 -30.30 -1.09 -28.63
C LEU A 751 -31.46 -1.87 -28.02
N SER A 752 -32.65 -1.28 -28.05
CA SER A 752 -33.87 -1.96 -27.64
C SER A 752 -34.29 -2.99 -28.69
N ILE A 753 -35.05 -3.98 -28.26
CA ILE A 753 -35.79 -4.89 -29.16
C ILE A 753 -37.27 -4.57 -29.07
N ALA A 754 -37.95 -4.55 -30.23
CA ALA A 754 -39.38 -4.24 -30.32
C ALA A 754 -40.26 -5.49 -30.18
N GLU A 755 -41.54 -5.26 -29.86
CA GLU A 755 -42.55 -6.32 -29.77
C GLU A 755 -42.58 -7.19 -31.02
N GLY A 756 -42.60 -8.52 -30.83
CA GLY A 756 -42.56 -9.49 -31.92
C GLY A 756 -41.15 -9.85 -32.41
N SER A 757 -40.10 -9.27 -31.81
CA SER A 757 -38.72 -9.69 -32.04
C SER A 757 -38.49 -11.15 -31.64
N ILE A 758 -37.73 -11.88 -32.45
CA ILE A 758 -37.32 -13.28 -32.17
C ILE A 758 -36.38 -13.40 -30.97
N ALA A 759 -35.85 -12.29 -30.47
CA ALA A 759 -35.00 -12.27 -29.28
C ALA A 759 -35.80 -12.40 -27.97
N ILE A 760 -37.11 -12.10 -28.02
CA ILE A 760 -37.97 -12.06 -26.85
C ILE A 760 -38.23 -13.47 -26.32
N ASN A 761 -37.99 -13.69 -25.02
CA ASN A 761 -38.14 -14.96 -24.32
C ASN A 761 -37.41 -16.15 -24.99
N ALA A 762 -36.29 -15.88 -25.66
CA ALA A 762 -35.57 -16.88 -26.45
C ALA A 762 -34.23 -17.33 -25.81
N GLY A 763 -33.82 -16.70 -24.71
CA GLY A 763 -32.57 -16.99 -24.03
C GLY A 763 -32.68 -18.13 -23.01
N ILE A 764 -31.52 -18.53 -22.48
CA ILE A 764 -31.41 -19.48 -21.37
C ILE A 764 -31.08 -18.76 -20.06
N ASN A 765 -31.66 -19.25 -18.96
CA ASN A 765 -31.29 -18.79 -17.62
C ASN A 765 -29.84 -19.16 -17.29
N HIS A 766 -29.09 -18.20 -16.75
CA HIS A 766 -27.70 -18.37 -16.35
C HIS A 766 -27.50 -17.77 -14.94
N SER A 767 -26.67 -18.37 -14.09
CA SER A 767 -26.55 -17.92 -12.69
C SER A 767 -25.98 -16.50 -12.54
N SER A 768 -25.27 -16.02 -13.57
CA SER A 768 -24.71 -14.68 -13.62
C SER A 768 -25.67 -13.61 -14.19
N ILE A 769 -26.92 -13.97 -14.50
CA ILE A 769 -27.89 -13.06 -15.14
C ILE A 769 -29.10 -12.85 -14.22
N LYS A 770 -29.27 -11.62 -13.74
CA LYS A 770 -30.43 -11.18 -12.94
C LYS A 770 -31.12 -9.98 -13.56
N GLU A 771 -30.32 -9.10 -14.15
CA GLU A 771 -30.76 -7.86 -14.77
C GLU A 771 -30.23 -7.76 -16.21
N ASP A 772 -30.80 -6.86 -17.00
CA ASP A 772 -30.31 -6.45 -18.31
C ASP A 772 -29.30 -5.29 -18.21
N GLN A 773 -28.90 -4.70 -19.35
CA GLN A 773 -27.94 -3.58 -19.39
C GLN A 773 -28.41 -2.36 -18.58
N ARG A 774 -29.72 -2.16 -18.44
CA ARG A 774 -30.30 -1.01 -17.73
C ARG A 774 -30.34 -1.23 -16.22
N GLY A 775 -30.09 -2.47 -15.77
CA GLY A 775 -30.34 -2.87 -14.40
C GLY A 775 -31.80 -3.28 -14.15
N ILE A 776 -32.60 -3.53 -15.19
CA ILE A 776 -33.96 -4.04 -15.04
C ILE A 776 -33.89 -5.56 -14.92
N ASN A 777 -34.60 -6.13 -13.93
CA ASN A 777 -34.65 -7.58 -13.75
C ASN A 777 -35.17 -8.27 -15.00
N ARG A 778 -34.50 -9.36 -15.38
CA ARG A 778 -34.98 -10.25 -16.43
C ARG A 778 -36.13 -11.11 -15.90
N ASP A 779 -37.06 -11.44 -16.78
CA ASP A 779 -38.19 -12.28 -16.41
C ASP A 779 -37.78 -13.77 -16.34
N GLY A 780 -38.76 -14.68 -16.20
CA GLY A 780 -38.49 -16.10 -16.05
C GLY A 780 -37.81 -16.77 -17.26
N VAL A 781 -37.87 -16.16 -18.44
CA VAL A 781 -37.22 -16.63 -19.68
C VAL A 781 -36.51 -15.43 -20.34
N PRO A 782 -35.22 -15.21 -20.09
CA PRO A 782 -34.55 -13.98 -20.47
C PRO A 782 -34.51 -13.78 -21.99
N ASP A 783 -34.51 -12.53 -22.42
CA ASP A 783 -34.31 -12.19 -23.83
C ASP A 783 -32.85 -12.39 -24.26
N ILE A 784 -32.66 -12.76 -25.52
CA ILE A 784 -31.32 -12.80 -26.13
C ILE A 784 -30.84 -11.36 -26.36
N GLY A 785 -29.63 -11.04 -25.89
CA GLY A 785 -29.00 -9.72 -26.05
C GLY A 785 -28.95 -8.91 -24.76
N ALA A 786 -28.49 -7.66 -24.86
CA ALA A 786 -28.26 -6.78 -23.71
C ALA A 786 -29.52 -6.13 -23.12
N TYR A 787 -30.64 -6.18 -23.84
CA TYR A 787 -31.91 -5.55 -23.48
C TYR A 787 -32.97 -6.60 -23.13
N GLU A 788 -33.77 -6.34 -22.10
CA GLU A 788 -34.97 -7.12 -21.77
C GLU A 788 -36.26 -6.39 -22.16
N PHE A 789 -37.09 -7.01 -22.98
CA PHE A 789 -38.41 -6.54 -23.33
C PHE A 789 -39.40 -6.84 -22.20
N THR A 790 -40.05 -5.81 -21.67
CA THR A 790 -41.16 -5.97 -20.74
C THR A 790 -42.39 -5.25 -21.27
N SER A 791 -43.58 -5.84 -21.11
CA SER A 791 -44.84 -5.30 -21.60
C SER A 791 -45.22 -3.92 -21.02
N SER A 792 -44.56 -3.48 -19.94
CA SER A 792 -44.72 -2.16 -19.31
C SER A 792 -43.72 -1.09 -19.81
N THR A 793 -42.73 -1.43 -20.64
CA THR A 793 -41.70 -0.47 -21.14
C THR A 793 -42.12 0.34 -22.37
N GLN A 794 -43.42 0.68 -22.51
CA GLN A 794 -43.83 1.72 -23.44
C GLN A 794 -43.41 3.10 -22.93
N LEU A 795 -42.16 3.48 -23.16
CA LEU A 795 -41.81 4.88 -23.32
C LEU A 795 -42.15 5.26 -24.77
N SER A 796 -43.05 6.23 -24.88
CA SER A 796 -43.62 6.80 -26.10
C SER A 796 -42.67 6.80 -27.29
N ASN A 797 -42.87 5.85 -28.19
CA ASN A 797 -42.38 5.96 -29.57
C ASN A 797 -43.46 6.73 -30.35
N PRO A 798 -43.18 7.92 -30.93
CA PRO A 798 -44.17 8.66 -31.71
C PRO A 798 -44.60 7.97 -33.01
N ASN A 799 -44.04 6.78 -33.32
CA ASN A 799 -44.34 6.01 -34.53
C ASN A 799 -44.85 4.59 -34.20
N ALA A 800 -45.78 4.46 -33.25
CA ALA A 800 -46.50 3.20 -33.05
C ALA A 800 -47.36 2.87 -34.27
N PHE A 801 -47.21 1.65 -34.80
CA PHE A 801 -47.88 1.13 -35.99
C PHE A 801 -49.41 1.34 -35.97
N ASP A 802 -49.96 1.86 -37.07
CA ASP A 802 -51.34 2.35 -37.25
C ASP A 802 -52.48 1.29 -37.17
N SER A 803 -52.22 0.06 -36.73
CA SER A 803 -53.22 -1.02 -36.73
C SER A 803 -52.88 -2.22 -35.85
N TYR A 804 -53.86 -2.84 -35.20
CA TYR A 804 -53.71 -4.04 -34.35
C TYR A 804 -54.84 -5.07 -34.57
N TYR A 805 -54.68 -6.33 -34.14
CA TYR A 805 -55.73 -7.35 -34.22
C TYR A 805 -56.43 -7.53 -32.87
N GLU A 806 -57.75 -7.33 -32.84
CA GLU A 806 -58.60 -7.52 -31.68
C GLU A 806 -59.23 -8.93 -31.70
N LYS A 807 -58.65 -9.84 -30.89
CA LYS A 807 -59.03 -11.25 -30.86
C LYS A 807 -60.47 -11.51 -30.37
N SER A 808 -61.00 -10.68 -29.46
CA SER A 808 -62.37 -10.81 -28.94
C SER A 808 -63.42 -10.62 -30.03
N ASN A 809 -63.23 -9.63 -30.89
CA ASN A 809 -64.17 -9.27 -31.94
C ASN A 809 -63.82 -9.91 -33.30
N GLN A 810 -62.60 -10.44 -33.42
CA GLN A 810 -62.02 -11.02 -34.63
C GLN A 810 -61.93 -9.97 -35.75
N THR A 811 -61.41 -8.80 -35.38
CA THR A 811 -61.30 -7.63 -36.23
C THR A 811 -59.88 -7.08 -36.20
N ILE A 812 -59.38 -6.64 -37.35
CA ILE A 812 -58.21 -5.76 -37.42
C ILE A 812 -58.70 -4.35 -37.17
N GLN A 813 -58.20 -3.70 -36.13
CA GLN A 813 -58.46 -2.30 -35.79
C GLN A 813 -57.40 -1.40 -36.42
N LEU A 814 -57.82 -0.23 -36.88
CA LEU A 814 -57.03 0.79 -37.54
C LEU A 814 -57.12 2.08 -36.70
N ASN A 815 -56.00 2.77 -36.52
CA ASN A 815 -55.95 3.94 -35.64
C ASN A 815 -56.44 5.24 -36.31
N SER A 816 -56.71 5.23 -37.62
CA SER A 816 -57.25 6.38 -38.36
C SER A 816 -58.48 6.02 -39.19
N ILE A 817 -59.47 6.92 -39.22
CA ILE A 817 -60.63 6.83 -40.11
C ILE A 817 -60.19 7.31 -41.50
N GLY A 818 -60.30 6.47 -42.52
CA GLY A 818 -59.78 6.79 -43.84
C GLY A 818 -60.10 5.75 -44.91
N TYR A 819 -59.43 5.86 -46.05
CA TYR A 819 -59.52 4.89 -47.15
C TYR A 819 -58.33 3.92 -47.07
N HIS A 820 -58.59 2.70 -46.59
CA HIS A 820 -57.58 1.68 -46.33
C HIS A 820 -57.79 0.48 -47.25
N GLN A 821 -56.80 0.14 -48.07
CA GLN A 821 -56.78 -1.14 -48.80
C GLN A 821 -55.99 -2.16 -48.01
N ILE A 822 -56.64 -3.25 -47.61
CA ILE A 822 -56.06 -4.29 -46.77
C ILE A 822 -56.02 -5.60 -47.56
N SER A 823 -54.83 -6.16 -47.75
CA SER A 823 -54.62 -7.49 -48.34
C SER A 823 -54.06 -8.44 -47.29
N ILE A 824 -54.71 -9.58 -47.08
CA ILE A 824 -54.29 -10.61 -46.12
C ILE A 824 -53.71 -11.80 -46.86
N TYR A 825 -52.57 -12.29 -46.39
CA TYR A 825 -51.82 -13.41 -46.95
C TYR A 825 -51.67 -14.51 -45.90
N ASP A 826 -51.66 -15.77 -46.35
CA ASP A 826 -51.29 -16.90 -45.51
C ASP A 826 -49.76 -17.06 -45.40
N LEU A 827 -49.31 -18.06 -44.65
CA LEU A 827 -47.88 -18.37 -44.42
C LEU A 827 -47.10 -18.74 -45.69
N THR A 828 -47.78 -19.11 -46.78
CA THR A 828 -47.15 -19.42 -48.06
C THR A 828 -46.99 -18.19 -48.95
N GLY A 829 -47.46 -17.02 -48.48
CA GLY A 829 -47.49 -15.78 -49.25
C GLY A 829 -48.66 -15.69 -50.22
N LYS A 830 -49.61 -16.64 -50.19
CA LYS A 830 -50.82 -16.58 -51.01
C LYS A 830 -51.79 -15.57 -50.42
N LYS A 831 -52.30 -14.64 -51.24
CA LYS A 831 -53.35 -13.69 -50.82
C LYS A 831 -54.66 -14.44 -50.59
N VAL A 832 -55.14 -14.43 -49.35
CA VAL A 832 -56.35 -15.15 -48.92
C VAL A 832 -57.56 -14.23 -48.70
N MET A 833 -57.34 -12.92 -48.53
CA MET A 833 -58.41 -11.93 -48.43
C MET A 833 -57.92 -10.56 -48.93
N SER A 834 -58.79 -9.74 -49.52
CA SER A 834 -58.48 -8.35 -49.86
C SER A 834 -59.74 -7.51 -49.75
N GLU A 835 -59.73 -6.51 -48.88
CA GLU A 835 -60.88 -5.62 -48.67
C GLU A 835 -60.43 -4.16 -48.62
N THR A 836 -61.37 -3.26 -48.96
CA THR A 836 -61.17 -1.82 -48.81
C THR A 836 -62.12 -1.32 -47.74
N VAL A 837 -61.57 -0.77 -46.67
CA VAL A 837 -62.33 -0.18 -45.57
C VAL A 837 -62.40 1.33 -45.79
N LYS A 838 -63.63 1.87 -45.88
CA LYS A 838 -63.88 3.30 -46.11
C LYS A 838 -64.73 3.84 -44.97
N ASN A 839 -64.20 4.83 -44.25
CA ASN A 839 -64.85 5.51 -43.12
C ASN A 839 -65.18 4.61 -41.91
N ASP A 840 -64.71 3.37 -41.90
CA ASP A 840 -64.69 2.48 -40.74
C ASP A 840 -63.23 2.26 -40.35
N ASN A 841 -62.97 2.08 -39.06
CA ASN A 841 -61.63 1.89 -38.54
C ASN A 841 -61.34 0.43 -38.20
N LYS A 842 -62.10 -0.52 -38.77
CA LYS A 842 -61.92 -1.96 -38.53
C LYS A 842 -62.24 -2.83 -39.75
N LEU A 843 -61.59 -4.00 -39.82
CA LEU A 843 -61.87 -5.05 -40.80
C LEU A 843 -62.18 -6.37 -40.09
N ASN A 844 -63.31 -7.00 -40.40
CA ASN A 844 -63.67 -8.31 -39.83
C ASN A 844 -62.96 -9.45 -40.57
N VAL A 845 -62.26 -10.31 -39.83
CA VAL A 845 -61.46 -11.41 -40.38
C VAL A 845 -61.98 -12.80 -40.01
N ARG A 846 -63.23 -12.91 -39.51
CA ARG A 846 -63.86 -14.20 -39.13
C ARG A 846 -63.97 -15.20 -40.28
N LYS A 847 -63.85 -14.75 -41.53
CA LYS A 847 -63.89 -15.63 -42.72
C LYS A 847 -62.59 -16.39 -42.96
N LEU A 848 -61.46 -15.96 -42.38
CA LEU A 848 -60.19 -16.70 -42.45
C LEU A 848 -60.30 -17.98 -41.61
N GLU A 849 -59.50 -19.02 -41.82
CA GLU A 849 -59.54 -20.20 -40.94
C GLU A 849 -58.89 -19.93 -39.57
N SER A 850 -59.44 -20.50 -38.48
CA SER A 850 -58.93 -20.31 -37.11
C SER A 850 -57.68 -21.14 -36.80
N ASN A 851 -56.92 -20.71 -35.80
CA ASN A 851 -55.59 -21.20 -35.41
C ASN A 851 -54.55 -21.16 -36.54
N LYS A 852 -54.71 -20.24 -37.49
CA LYS A 852 -53.77 -20.02 -38.59
C LYS A 852 -53.22 -18.61 -38.57
N LEU A 853 -51.96 -18.50 -38.95
CA LEU A 853 -51.22 -17.26 -38.97
C LEU A 853 -51.41 -16.55 -40.30
N TYR A 854 -51.74 -15.27 -40.24
CA TYR A 854 -51.96 -14.43 -41.40
C TYR A 854 -51.16 -13.14 -41.31
N PHE A 855 -50.89 -12.55 -42.48
CA PHE A 855 -50.24 -11.26 -42.64
C PHE A 855 -51.18 -10.31 -43.37
N ALA A 856 -51.62 -9.25 -42.71
CA ALA A 856 -52.37 -8.16 -43.33
C ALA A 856 -51.41 -7.05 -43.75
N LYS A 857 -51.41 -6.70 -45.03
CA LYS A 857 -50.75 -5.52 -45.59
C LYS A 857 -51.78 -4.41 -45.76
N ILE A 858 -51.53 -3.26 -45.16
CA ILE A 858 -52.45 -2.12 -45.13
C ILE A 858 -51.84 -0.97 -45.93
N MET A 859 -52.58 -0.52 -46.94
CA MET A 859 -52.19 0.57 -47.84
C MET A 859 -53.14 1.75 -47.63
N ILE A 860 -52.59 2.96 -47.48
CA ILE A 860 -53.34 4.22 -47.42
C ILE A 860 -52.88 5.09 -48.58
N ASN A 861 -53.82 5.59 -49.39
CA ASN A 861 -53.56 6.42 -50.58
C ASN A 861 -52.49 5.82 -51.52
N GLY A 862 -52.50 4.49 -51.69
CA GLY A 862 -51.58 3.78 -52.58
C GLY A 862 -50.16 3.52 -52.01
N LYS A 863 -49.86 3.93 -50.78
CA LYS A 863 -48.59 3.63 -50.08
C LYS A 863 -48.81 2.64 -48.94
N GLN A 864 -47.89 1.67 -48.81
CA GLN A 864 -47.92 0.71 -47.70
C GLN A 864 -47.60 1.44 -46.40
N GLN A 865 -48.54 1.44 -45.46
CA GLN A 865 -48.37 2.11 -44.17
C GLN A 865 -48.01 1.12 -43.07
N SER A 866 -48.64 -0.06 -43.07
CA SER A 866 -48.35 -1.07 -42.06
C SER A 866 -48.52 -2.48 -42.59
N THR A 867 -47.90 -3.42 -41.87
CA THR A 867 -48.10 -4.86 -42.03
C THR A 867 -48.37 -5.43 -40.64
N LEU A 868 -49.53 -6.06 -40.47
CA LEU A 868 -50.00 -6.63 -39.21
C LEU A 868 -50.02 -8.15 -39.31
N LYS A 869 -49.33 -8.83 -38.39
CA LYS A 869 -49.36 -10.28 -38.27
C LYS A 869 -50.35 -10.68 -37.18
N PHE A 870 -51.24 -11.61 -37.47
CA PHE A 870 -52.24 -12.06 -36.49
C PHE A 870 -52.61 -13.53 -36.68
N ILE A 871 -52.96 -14.18 -35.57
CA ILE A 871 -53.56 -15.52 -35.58
C ILE A 871 -55.06 -15.32 -35.43
N ARG A 872 -55.84 -15.67 -36.47
CA ARG A 872 -57.28 -15.89 -36.28
C ARG A 872 -57.43 -17.18 -35.49
#